data_AF-A0A7V7ZIB5-F1
#
_entry.id   AF-A0A7V7ZIB5-F1
#
_cell.length_a   1.000
_cell.length_b   1.000
_cell.length_c   1.000
_cell.angle_alpha   90.00
_cell.angle_beta   90.00
_cell.angle_gamma   90.00
#
_symmetry.space_group_name_H-M   'P 1'
#
loop_
_entity.id
_entity.type
_entity.pdbx_description
1 polymer ?
#
loop_
_entity_poly.entity_id
_entity_poly.type
_entity_poly.pdbx_seq_one_letter_code
_entity_poly.pdbx_strand_id
1 'polypeptide(L)'
;MQPFSIDHRSGQQSHIDLSSLLDAPAGKDGFVTVQDGHLVKPSGQRLRLWGVNVTDWTPGSVMLPTKHDAPIYAAALARHGINCVRLHFLDLFAPRGIIDPAHDDTVHFDADQLDRLDFWVAQLKQRGIYCDLNLMVGRSYKAGDDVADHDQIGWAKAISFTSPRLIALQKQYARQLLTHVNPYTGSEYRHEPAIVIVELVNENSLVEAWWHGRTHPTQPLSADPNWRPLPAYYADMLTEQYNAYLAQRLSPTELAEYRALTGTPAGQPVQRLHRSAFATAPARQFQTEAGFYMDAERSFFCEMRDFLRGELGVQSLLLGSSDHNHEWSGYPTIWANAALDILDGHDYWQHEAFPGKKNTPMVNDPLISTVARLARTAVAGKPFIVSEVNNPFPHDWMAEGIPTLAAYASLQDWDGVIWYTVELKSDPAWPASLGDAFDMLLDPVKMPQLAAGALLFLRGDVRAASQLVQRSYTPEQLRETLRMDEAHAPYYTPGFSPALALQHRVRIGSLDGAGQNDYPAAEAGALAADTGELCWQVSPEHGGIITVDTARSQALIGFLAAGRPALRHLSAYLENTFCAITLAALDDLPIARSARLLLTVAAKVENTGQQWNEDRTKATDYGHAPAQIEPVRGSITLGQIDLAQEVQITPLDGAGLPLGPASQAQRTAQGWRFTIGSPATPWYEIIVSRTVA
;
A
#
# COMPACT_ATOMS: atom_id res chain seq x y z
N MET A 1 -10.23 -20.57 -19.40
CA MET A 1 -10.11 -20.60 -17.92
C MET A 1 -10.02 -22.04 -17.43
N GLN A 2 -9.23 -22.32 -16.40
CA GLN A 2 -9.11 -23.63 -15.74
C GLN A 2 -9.05 -23.46 -14.22
N PRO A 3 -9.65 -24.35 -13.42
CA PRO A 3 -9.61 -24.27 -11.96
C PRO A 3 -8.19 -24.28 -11.40
N PHE A 4 -7.91 -23.42 -10.43
CA PHE A 4 -6.71 -23.47 -9.60
C PHE A 4 -7.02 -22.81 -8.26
N SER A 5 -6.59 -23.41 -7.16
CA SER A 5 -6.94 -22.96 -5.81
C SER A 5 -5.70 -22.96 -4.94
N ILE A 6 -5.48 -21.85 -4.21
CA ILE A 6 -4.43 -21.75 -3.20
C ILE A 6 -4.79 -22.58 -1.97
N ASP A 7 -3.80 -23.28 -1.40
CA ASP A 7 -3.95 -24.08 -0.18
C ASP A 7 -2.81 -23.78 0.81
N HIS A 8 -3.08 -22.83 1.70
CA HIS A 8 -2.13 -22.42 2.73
C HIS A 8 -1.90 -23.49 3.81
N ARG A 9 -2.88 -24.36 4.05
CA ARG A 9 -2.85 -25.34 5.15
C ARG A 9 -1.94 -26.52 4.79
N SER A 10 -1.95 -26.93 3.52
CA SER A 10 -1.09 -28.02 3.01
C SER A 10 0.31 -27.57 2.59
N GLY A 11 0.61 -26.26 2.61
CA GLY A 11 1.87 -25.71 2.12
C GLY A 11 3.11 -25.91 3.00
N GLN A 12 3.06 -26.75 4.06
CA GLN A 12 4.20 -26.94 4.98
C GLN A 12 5.45 -27.51 4.29
N GLN A 13 5.26 -28.25 3.19
CA GLN A 13 6.34 -28.85 2.40
C GLN A 13 6.52 -28.16 1.03
N SER A 14 6.02 -26.93 0.88
CA SER A 14 6.15 -26.15 -0.35
C SER A 14 7.59 -26.14 -0.84
N HIS A 15 7.78 -26.35 -2.14
CA HIS A 15 9.09 -26.21 -2.78
C HIS A 15 9.54 -24.74 -2.78
N ILE A 16 8.59 -23.81 -2.73
CA ILE A 16 8.84 -22.37 -2.62
C ILE A 16 8.60 -21.96 -1.16
N ASP A 17 9.68 -21.82 -0.41
CA ASP A 17 9.68 -21.35 0.97
C ASP A 17 10.70 -20.22 1.13
N LEU A 18 10.17 -19.00 1.23
CA LEU A 18 10.95 -17.77 1.37
C LEU A 18 11.13 -17.34 2.84
N SER A 19 10.75 -18.18 3.81
CA SER A 19 10.88 -17.84 5.24
C SER A 19 12.34 -17.55 5.64
N SER A 20 13.31 -18.07 4.89
CA SER A 20 14.74 -17.77 5.08
C SER A 20 15.14 -16.33 4.73
N LEU A 21 14.31 -15.59 3.98
CA LEU A 21 14.51 -14.15 3.74
C LEU A 21 14.16 -13.31 4.98
N LEU A 22 13.42 -13.87 5.94
CA LEU A 22 12.94 -13.17 7.12
C LEU A 22 13.95 -13.32 8.26
N ASP A 23 14.14 -12.23 9.00
CA ASP A 23 15.07 -12.20 10.12
C ASP A 23 14.36 -12.59 11.42
N ALA A 24 14.13 -13.90 11.60
CA ALA A 24 13.37 -14.43 12.72
C ALA A 24 14.17 -14.52 14.03
N PRO A 25 13.55 -14.25 15.20
CA PRO A 25 12.26 -13.56 15.36
C PRO A 25 12.36 -12.06 15.04
N ALA A 26 11.24 -11.44 14.65
CA ALA A 26 11.20 -10.02 14.32
C ALA A 26 11.63 -9.17 15.53
N GLY A 27 12.46 -8.15 15.28
CA GLY A 27 12.93 -7.25 16.33
C GLY A 27 13.94 -7.86 17.30
N LYS A 28 14.50 -9.04 17.02
CA LYS A 28 15.48 -9.71 17.92
C LYS A 28 16.71 -8.87 18.27
N ASP A 29 17.10 -7.96 17.38
CA ASP A 29 18.25 -7.07 17.57
C ASP A 29 17.86 -5.74 18.27
N GLY A 30 16.57 -5.49 18.49
CA GLY A 30 16.02 -4.25 19.04
C GLY A 30 15.17 -3.45 18.04
N PHE A 31 14.88 -2.19 18.39
CA PHE A 31 14.00 -1.31 17.61
C PHE A 31 14.63 -0.85 16.30
N VAL A 32 13.81 -0.83 15.24
CA VAL A 32 14.16 -0.21 13.96
C VAL A 32 14.17 1.31 14.14
N THR A 33 15.14 1.97 13.53
CA THR A 33 15.30 3.43 13.56
C THR A 33 15.35 4.01 12.15
N VAL A 34 15.25 5.33 12.04
CA VAL A 34 15.48 6.04 10.79
C VAL A 34 16.93 6.49 10.72
N GLN A 35 17.63 6.11 9.66
CA GLN A 35 18.97 6.62 9.35
C GLN A 35 19.07 6.95 7.85
N ASP A 36 19.55 8.15 7.53
CA ASP A 36 19.77 8.63 6.15
C ASP A 36 18.52 8.49 5.25
N GLY A 37 17.32 8.66 5.84
CA GLY A 37 16.05 8.52 5.14
C GLY A 37 15.59 7.08 4.90
N HIS A 38 16.17 6.10 5.60
CA HIS A 38 15.82 4.68 5.47
C HIS A 38 15.51 4.03 6.81
N LEU A 39 14.74 2.94 6.76
CA LEU A 39 14.52 2.06 7.89
C LEU A 39 15.77 1.20 8.13
N VAL A 40 16.31 1.23 9.34
CA VAL A 40 17.57 0.56 9.68
C VAL A 40 17.43 -0.20 11.00
N LYS A 41 17.82 -1.48 10.98
CA LYS A 41 17.92 -2.33 12.17
C LYS A 41 19.07 -1.89 13.07
N PRO A 42 19.09 -2.23 14.37
CA PRO A 42 20.20 -1.90 15.27
C PRO A 42 21.59 -2.36 14.80
N SER A 43 21.66 -3.40 13.97
CA SER A 43 22.88 -3.88 13.33
C SER A 43 23.45 -2.95 12.24
N GLY A 44 22.73 -1.88 11.87
CA GLY A 44 23.07 -1.00 10.75
C GLY A 44 22.58 -1.50 9.39
N GLN A 45 21.96 -2.69 9.35
CA GLN A 45 21.39 -3.24 8.12
C GLN A 45 20.06 -2.54 7.79
N ARG A 46 19.91 -2.12 6.52
CA ARG A 46 18.64 -1.60 6.00
C ARG A 46 17.53 -2.65 6.10
N LEU A 47 16.37 -2.22 6.55
CA LEU A 47 15.13 -3.00 6.53
C LEU A 47 14.25 -2.52 5.37
N ARG A 48 13.71 -3.46 4.60
CA ARG A 48 12.62 -3.22 3.66
C ARG A 48 11.41 -4.04 4.11
N LEU A 49 10.24 -3.42 4.13
CA LEU A 49 8.99 -4.07 4.52
C LEU A 49 8.24 -4.55 3.27
N TRP A 50 8.07 -5.86 3.14
CA TRP A 50 7.18 -6.48 2.16
C TRP A 50 6.02 -7.10 2.91
N GLY A 51 4.87 -6.46 2.85
CA GLY A 51 3.79 -6.71 3.80
C GLY A 51 2.43 -6.98 3.19
N VAL A 52 1.48 -7.32 4.07
CA VAL A 52 0.04 -7.35 3.76
C VAL A 52 -0.75 -6.68 4.87
N ASN A 53 -1.87 -6.07 4.51
CA ASN A 53 -2.94 -5.77 5.46
C ASN A 53 -3.67 -7.05 5.82
N VAL A 54 -4.21 -7.12 7.03
CA VAL A 54 -5.15 -8.19 7.43
C VAL A 54 -6.49 -7.55 7.77
N THR A 55 -7.55 -7.94 7.04
CA THR A 55 -8.93 -7.43 7.20
C THR A 55 -9.96 -8.57 7.16
N ASP A 56 -11.25 -8.23 7.27
CA ASP A 56 -12.37 -9.18 7.37
C ASP A 56 -13.66 -8.75 6.66
N TRP A 57 -13.56 -8.13 5.48
CA TRP A 57 -14.73 -7.63 4.73
C TRP A 57 -15.60 -8.75 4.15
N THR A 58 -15.00 -9.84 3.66
CA THR A 58 -15.74 -11.01 3.22
C THR A 58 -16.37 -11.69 4.44
N PRO A 59 -17.71 -11.86 4.50
CA PRO A 59 -18.36 -12.53 5.63
C PRO A 59 -17.77 -13.92 5.88
N GLY A 60 -17.30 -14.22 7.10
CA GLY A 60 -16.63 -15.49 7.43
C GLY A 60 -15.09 -15.42 7.45
N SER A 61 -14.52 -14.33 6.91
CA SER A 61 -13.16 -13.91 7.22
C SER A 61 -13.03 -13.45 8.67
N VAL A 62 -11.81 -13.48 9.20
CA VAL A 62 -11.45 -12.96 10.52
C VAL A 62 -10.14 -12.19 10.43
N MET A 63 -10.07 -11.04 11.09
CA MET A 63 -8.80 -10.32 11.21
C MET A 63 -7.87 -11.03 12.21
N LEU A 64 -8.42 -11.41 13.37
CA LEU A 64 -7.70 -12.06 14.45
C LEU A 64 -7.98 -13.57 14.42
N PRO A 65 -7.05 -14.40 13.90
CA PRO A 65 -7.29 -15.82 13.73
C PRO A 65 -7.38 -16.53 15.09
N THR A 66 -7.97 -17.73 15.09
CA THR A 66 -7.96 -18.58 16.28
C THR A 66 -6.53 -18.99 16.65
N LYS A 67 -6.29 -19.39 17.91
CA LYS A 67 -4.96 -19.92 18.30
C LYS A 67 -4.56 -21.18 17.53
N HIS A 68 -5.52 -21.91 16.97
CA HIS A 68 -5.24 -23.04 16.10
C HIS A 68 -4.73 -22.58 14.73
N ASP A 69 -5.34 -21.54 14.15
CA ASP A 69 -5.06 -21.08 12.78
C ASP A 69 -3.91 -20.07 12.69
N ALA A 70 -3.68 -19.27 13.73
CA ALA A 70 -2.59 -18.31 13.81
C ALA A 70 -1.21 -18.88 13.39
N PRO A 71 -0.73 -20.03 13.92
CA PRO A 71 0.56 -20.59 13.46
C PRO A 71 0.56 -21.01 11.99
N ILE A 72 -0.60 -21.38 11.43
CA ILE A 72 -0.74 -21.82 10.03
C ILE A 72 -0.65 -20.62 9.10
N TYR A 73 -1.44 -19.58 9.35
CA TYR A 73 -1.42 -18.37 8.54
C TYR A 73 -0.10 -17.61 8.67
N ALA A 74 0.47 -17.49 9.87
CA ALA A 74 1.78 -16.86 10.05
C ALA A 74 2.88 -17.63 9.28
N ALA A 75 2.82 -18.97 9.26
CA ALA A 75 3.74 -19.76 8.45
C ALA A 75 3.51 -19.57 6.95
N ALA A 76 2.26 -19.49 6.50
CA ALA A 76 1.93 -19.23 5.10
C ALA A 76 2.45 -17.87 4.63
N LEU A 77 2.27 -16.81 5.42
CA LEU A 77 2.81 -15.48 5.12
C LEU A 77 4.34 -15.50 5.02
N ALA A 78 5.02 -16.12 5.98
CA ALA A 78 6.48 -16.25 5.97
C ALA A 78 7.00 -17.01 4.72
N ARG A 79 6.34 -18.10 4.32
CA ARG A 79 6.70 -18.86 3.10
C ARG A 79 6.61 -18.01 1.83
N HIS A 80 5.71 -17.03 1.79
CA HIS A 80 5.57 -16.09 0.67
C HIS A 80 6.48 -14.85 0.79
N GLY A 81 7.39 -14.83 1.78
CA GLY A 81 8.34 -13.73 1.97
C GLY A 81 7.73 -12.49 2.61
N ILE A 82 6.52 -12.56 3.17
CA ILE A 82 5.87 -11.44 3.86
C ILE A 82 6.56 -11.24 5.21
N ASN A 83 7.21 -10.08 5.39
CA ASN A 83 7.93 -9.74 6.62
C ASN A 83 7.27 -8.61 7.43
N CYS A 84 6.10 -8.13 7.01
CA CYS A 84 5.30 -7.14 7.75
C CYS A 84 3.80 -7.44 7.63
N VAL A 85 3.06 -7.27 8.72
CA VAL A 85 1.59 -7.30 8.74
C VAL A 85 1.08 -5.99 9.30
N ARG A 86 0.23 -5.30 8.53
CA ARG A 86 -0.51 -4.14 9.01
C ARG A 86 -1.82 -4.60 9.63
N LEU A 87 -1.94 -4.40 10.94
CA LEU A 87 -3.09 -4.79 11.74
C LEU A 87 -4.13 -3.68 11.68
N HIS A 88 -5.07 -3.84 10.76
CA HIS A 88 -5.98 -2.81 10.32
C HIS A 88 -7.37 -3.00 10.93
N PHE A 89 -8.11 -1.94 11.27
CA PHE A 89 -9.45 -2.04 11.88
C PHE A 89 -9.52 -2.75 13.25
N LEU A 90 -8.43 -2.80 14.02
CA LEU A 90 -8.45 -3.31 15.40
C LEU A 90 -9.49 -2.61 16.27
N ASP A 91 -9.73 -1.32 16.03
CA ASP A 91 -10.66 -0.47 16.76
C ASP A 91 -12.15 -0.66 16.36
N LEU A 92 -12.48 -1.74 15.63
CA LEU A 92 -13.87 -2.18 15.46
C LEU A 92 -14.40 -2.92 16.69
N PHE A 93 -15.73 -3.07 16.75
CA PHE A 93 -16.38 -3.92 17.73
C PHE A 93 -16.04 -5.40 17.52
N ALA A 94 -15.86 -6.14 18.62
CA ALA A 94 -15.76 -7.58 18.60
C ALA A 94 -17.03 -8.21 17.97
N PRO A 95 -16.91 -9.34 17.24
CA PRO A 95 -15.69 -10.14 17.05
C PRO A 95 -14.79 -9.69 15.88
N ARG A 96 -15.09 -8.55 15.22
CA ARG A 96 -14.29 -8.05 14.09
C ARG A 96 -13.00 -7.40 14.59
N GLY A 97 -13.12 -6.45 15.52
CA GLY A 97 -12.00 -5.81 16.22
C GLY A 97 -11.88 -6.24 17.68
N ILE A 98 -11.32 -5.36 18.52
CA ILE A 98 -11.05 -5.61 19.95
C ILE A 98 -11.95 -4.80 20.89
N ILE A 99 -12.81 -3.89 20.41
CA ILE A 99 -13.69 -3.10 21.29
C ILE A 99 -14.89 -3.94 21.74
N ASP A 100 -15.17 -3.98 23.03
CA ASP A 100 -16.28 -4.74 23.59
C ASP A 100 -17.64 -4.09 23.24
N PRO A 101 -18.51 -4.76 22.45
CA PRO A 101 -19.81 -4.23 22.09
C PRO A 101 -20.82 -4.19 23.25
N ALA A 102 -20.58 -4.89 24.37
CA ALA A 102 -21.53 -5.00 25.47
C ALA A 102 -21.65 -3.73 26.34
N HIS A 103 -20.67 -2.83 26.27
CA HIS A 103 -20.66 -1.57 27.00
C HIS A 103 -21.37 -0.45 26.21
N ASP A 104 -21.90 0.58 26.88
CA ASP A 104 -22.50 1.76 26.23
C ASP A 104 -21.45 2.82 25.81
N ASP A 105 -20.17 2.46 25.90
CA ASP A 105 -19.02 3.25 25.47
C ASP A 105 -18.09 2.40 24.59
N THR A 106 -17.00 2.99 24.13
CA THR A 106 -16.00 2.32 23.30
C THR A 106 -14.61 2.29 23.94
N VAL A 107 -14.53 2.32 25.27
CA VAL A 107 -13.26 2.36 26.03
C VAL A 107 -12.91 1.06 26.75
N HIS A 108 -13.64 -0.02 26.45
CA HIS A 108 -13.43 -1.36 26.99
C HIS A 108 -13.02 -2.33 25.87
N PHE A 109 -12.03 -3.18 26.14
CA PHE A 109 -11.61 -4.22 25.22
C PHE A 109 -12.30 -5.55 25.52
N ASP A 110 -12.65 -6.26 24.46
CA ASP A 110 -13.06 -7.65 24.51
C ASP A 110 -11.83 -8.52 24.82
N ALA A 111 -11.88 -9.24 25.94
CA ALA A 111 -10.73 -9.99 26.46
C ALA A 111 -10.31 -11.15 25.55
N ASP A 112 -11.27 -11.79 24.87
CA ASP A 112 -10.98 -12.93 23.98
C ASP A 112 -10.32 -12.45 22.68
N GLN A 113 -10.78 -11.33 22.12
CA GLN A 113 -10.17 -10.71 20.96
C GLN A 113 -8.78 -10.14 21.28
N LEU A 114 -8.58 -9.55 22.46
CA LEU A 114 -7.27 -9.08 22.90
C LEU A 114 -6.27 -10.24 23.04
N ASP A 115 -6.68 -11.37 23.63
CA ASP A 115 -5.84 -12.57 23.73
C ASP A 115 -5.51 -13.19 22.35
N ARG A 116 -6.44 -13.10 21.37
CA ARG A 116 -6.17 -13.50 19.98
C ARG A 116 -5.18 -12.56 19.30
N LEU A 117 -5.30 -11.25 19.49
CA LEU A 117 -4.34 -10.26 19.01
C LEU A 117 -2.94 -10.53 19.59
N ASP A 118 -2.86 -10.77 20.89
CA ASP A 118 -1.62 -11.09 21.59
C ASP A 118 -0.95 -12.34 20.99
N PHE A 119 -1.71 -13.42 20.84
CA PHE A 119 -1.20 -14.67 20.27
C PHE A 119 -0.81 -14.51 18.80
N TRP A 120 -1.59 -13.76 18.02
CA TRP A 120 -1.29 -13.48 16.62
C TRP A 120 0.03 -12.73 16.46
N VAL A 121 0.24 -11.64 17.20
CA VAL A 121 1.52 -10.90 17.20
C VAL A 121 2.68 -11.80 17.59
N ALA A 122 2.52 -12.69 18.58
CA ALA A 122 3.57 -13.63 18.96
C ALA A 122 3.92 -14.63 17.84
N GLN A 123 2.92 -15.13 17.11
CA GLN A 123 3.14 -16.04 15.97
C GLN A 123 3.83 -15.34 14.78
N LEU A 124 3.48 -14.09 14.51
CA LEU A 124 4.14 -13.25 13.51
C LEU A 124 5.60 -12.98 13.90
N LYS A 125 5.83 -12.50 15.13
CA LYS A 125 7.16 -12.24 15.69
C LYS A 125 8.06 -13.46 15.58
N GLN A 126 7.58 -14.64 16.01
CA GLN A 126 8.37 -15.88 15.97
C GLN A 126 8.93 -16.20 14.58
N ARG A 127 8.26 -15.74 13.51
CA ARG A 127 8.61 -16.03 12.11
C ARG A 127 9.33 -14.88 11.41
N GLY A 128 9.74 -13.83 12.13
CA GLY A 128 10.42 -12.70 11.51
C GLY A 128 9.49 -11.72 10.81
N ILE A 129 8.18 -11.75 11.13
CA ILE A 129 7.19 -10.83 10.59
C ILE A 129 6.95 -9.70 11.60
N TYR A 130 7.28 -8.46 11.20
CA TYR A 130 7.00 -7.25 11.95
C TYR A 130 5.52 -6.88 11.88
N CYS A 131 5.05 -6.06 12.81
CA CYS A 131 3.68 -5.53 12.83
C CYS A 131 3.67 -4.01 12.71
N ASP A 132 2.78 -3.49 11.87
CA ASP A 132 2.28 -2.13 11.92
C ASP A 132 0.95 -2.14 12.70
N LEU A 133 0.90 -1.41 13.81
CA LEU A 133 -0.22 -1.38 14.74
C LEU A 133 -0.99 -0.06 14.61
N ASN A 134 -2.19 -0.12 14.04
CA ASN A 134 -3.05 1.04 13.85
C ASN A 134 -3.79 1.42 15.14
N LEU A 135 -3.90 2.72 15.42
CA LEU A 135 -4.60 3.27 16.59
C LEU A 135 -6.03 3.73 16.29
N MET A 136 -6.31 4.22 15.08
CA MET A 136 -7.65 4.66 14.68
C MET A 136 -7.88 4.40 13.18
N VAL A 137 -8.87 3.57 12.88
CA VAL A 137 -9.24 3.19 11.52
C VAL A 137 -10.74 3.22 11.34
N GLY A 138 -11.47 2.43 12.13
CA GLY A 138 -12.91 2.19 11.96
C GLY A 138 -13.75 2.36 13.22
N ARG A 139 -13.21 2.96 14.29
CA ARG A 139 -13.97 3.19 15.52
C ARG A 139 -15.18 4.08 15.27
N SER A 140 -16.36 3.52 15.54
CA SER A 140 -17.59 4.28 15.75
C SER A 140 -17.85 4.47 17.24
N TYR A 141 -18.67 5.45 17.59
CA TYR A 141 -18.86 5.91 18.97
C TYR A 141 -20.27 5.59 19.47
N LYS A 142 -20.42 5.52 20.80
CA LYS A 142 -21.70 5.27 21.49
C LYS A 142 -22.07 6.45 22.40
N ALA A 143 -23.28 6.45 22.94
CA ALA A 143 -23.78 7.54 23.76
C ALA A 143 -22.92 7.76 25.02
N GLY A 144 -22.46 6.68 25.66
CA GLY A 144 -21.58 6.72 26.83
C GLY A 144 -20.16 7.23 26.55
N ASP A 145 -19.78 7.46 25.29
CA ASP A 145 -18.52 8.13 24.97
C ASP A 145 -18.57 9.65 25.18
N ASP A 146 -19.73 10.24 25.50
CA ASP A 146 -19.91 11.70 25.61
C ASP A 146 -19.48 12.46 24.34
N VAL A 147 -19.70 11.84 23.18
CA VAL A 147 -19.40 12.40 21.86
C VAL A 147 -20.67 13.02 21.29
N ALA A 148 -20.65 14.32 21.02
CA ALA A 148 -21.75 15.01 20.36
C ALA A 148 -22.02 14.38 18.99
N ASP A 149 -23.29 14.20 18.62
CA ASP A 149 -23.66 13.64 17.31
C ASP A 149 -22.94 12.31 16.98
N HIS A 150 -22.65 11.48 17.99
CA HIS A 150 -21.92 10.20 17.86
C HIS A 150 -22.49 9.26 16.78
N ASP A 151 -23.82 9.26 16.62
CA ASP A 151 -24.56 8.48 15.62
C ASP A 151 -24.51 9.10 14.21
N GLN A 152 -23.99 10.33 14.10
CA GLN A 152 -23.90 11.07 12.84
C GLN A 152 -22.47 11.22 12.29
N ILE A 153 -21.43 10.81 13.00
CA ILE A 153 -20.04 11.02 12.53
C ILE A 153 -19.36 9.78 11.95
N GLY A 154 -20.00 8.59 11.99
CA GLY A 154 -19.40 7.37 11.44
C GLY A 154 -18.07 7.05 12.13
N TRP A 155 -16.98 6.94 11.36
CA TRP A 155 -15.60 6.80 11.85
C TRP A 155 -14.93 8.13 12.25
N ALA A 156 -15.67 9.23 12.29
CA ALA A 156 -15.21 10.56 12.65
C ALA A 156 -14.04 11.10 11.81
N LYS A 157 -14.01 10.77 10.51
CA LYS A 157 -13.06 11.33 9.54
C LYS A 157 -13.10 12.87 9.58
N ALA A 158 -11.95 13.50 9.36
CA ALA A 158 -11.66 14.93 9.51
C ALA A 158 -11.74 15.48 10.93
N ILE A 159 -12.83 15.22 11.65
CA ILE A 159 -13.07 15.89 12.93
C ILE A 159 -12.27 15.30 14.10
N SER A 160 -11.75 14.09 13.92
CA SER A 160 -10.81 13.44 14.84
C SER A 160 -9.50 14.22 15.05
N PHE A 161 -9.17 15.16 14.16
CA PHE A 161 -7.98 16.03 14.27
C PHE A 161 -8.17 17.22 15.22
N THR A 162 -9.42 17.63 15.51
CA THR A 162 -9.66 18.90 16.22
C THR A 162 -10.67 18.84 17.35
N SER A 163 -11.47 17.77 17.45
CA SER A 163 -12.38 17.58 18.58
C SER A 163 -11.60 17.15 19.83
N PRO A 164 -11.62 17.94 20.92
CA PRO A 164 -10.88 17.58 22.14
C PRO A 164 -11.32 16.25 22.74
N ARG A 165 -12.63 15.92 22.65
CA ARG A 165 -13.16 14.66 23.17
C ARG A 165 -12.68 13.45 22.35
N LEU A 166 -12.71 13.56 21.02
CA LEU A 166 -12.23 12.47 20.15
C LEU A 166 -10.72 12.25 20.31
N ILE A 167 -9.93 13.32 20.43
CA ILE A 167 -8.49 13.22 20.69
C ILE A 167 -8.24 12.56 22.06
N ALA A 168 -9.01 12.91 23.09
CA ALA A 168 -8.91 12.27 24.40
C ALA A 168 -9.22 10.76 24.34
N LEU A 169 -10.25 10.35 23.59
CA LEU A 169 -10.60 8.94 23.39
C LEU A 169 -9.55 8.18 22.58
N GLN A 170 -8.90 8.81 21.61
CA GLN A 170 -7.77 8.24 20.87
C GLN A 170 -6.56 8.03 21.79
N LYS A 171 -6.20 9.02 22.61
CA LYS A 171 -5.12 8.89 23.61
C LYS A 171 -5.42 7.81 24.65
N GLN A 172 -6.67 7.69 25.07
CA GLN A 172 -7.11 6.63 25.99
C GLN A 172 -6.95 5.24 25.36
N TYR A 173 -7.46 5.04 24.13
CA TYR A 173 -7.30 3.78 23.39
C TYR A 173 -5.82 3.43 23.20
N ALA A 174 -5.01 4.38 22.75
CA ALA A 174 -3.58 4.21 22.56
C ALA A 174 -2.86 3.83 23.86
N ARG A 175 -3.21 4.46 25.00
CA ARG A 175 -2.64 4.07 26.30
C ARG A 175 -3.01 2.64 26.67
N GLN A 176 -4.29 2.30 26.60
CA GLN A 176 -4.78 0.97 26.97
C GLN A 176 -4.10 -0.11 26.13
N LEU A 177 -4.07 0.06 24.80
CA LEU A 177 -3.46 -0.91 23.91
C LEU A 177 -1.94 -0.94 24.07
N LEU A 178 -1.23 0.19 23.98
CA LEU A 178 0.23 0.19 23.93
C LEU A 178 0.90 -0.17 25.27
N THR A 179 0.22 0.00 26.40
CA THR A 179 0.71 -0.41 27.73
C THR A 179 0.23 -1.80 28.15
N HIS A 180 -0.59 -2.46 27.32
CA HIS A 180 -0.97 -3.86 27.53
C HIS A 180 0.24 -4.78 27.39
N VAL A 181 0.40 -5.70 28.34
CA VAL A 181 1.45 -6.73 28.31
C VAL A 181 0.91 -7.92 27.53
N ASN A 182 1.52 -8.20 26.39
CA ASN A 182 1.25 -9.42 25.66
C ASN A 182 1.81 -10.63 26.42
N PRO A 183 0.97 -11.57 26.92
CA PRO A 183 1.42 -12.67 27.76
C PRO A 183 2.29 -13.71 26.99
N TYR A 184 2.24 -13.72 25.66
CA TYR A 184 3.01 -14.64 24.83
C TYR A 184 4.39 -14.12 24.45
N THR A 185 4.59 -12.79 24.42
CA THR A 185 5.91 -12.19 24.19
C THR A 185 6.57 -11.68 25.47
N GLY A 186 5.79 -11.43 26.53
CA GLY A 186 6.25 -10.94 27.83
C GLY A 186 6.58 -9.45 27.85
N SER A 187 6.22 -8.69 26.81
CA SER A 187 6.48 -7.25 26.70
C SER A 187 5.18 -6.46 26.57
N GLU A 188 5.20 -5.22 27.05
CA GLU A 188 4.21 -4.23 26.64
C GLU A 188 4.38 -3.91 25.14
N TYR A 189 3.30 -3.62 24.41
CA TYR A 189 3.40 -3.30 22.98
C TYR A 189 4.31 -2.09 22.69
N ARG A 190 4.32 -1.07 23.56
CA ARG A 190 5.24 0.09 23.44
C ARG A 190 6.73 -0.27 23.54
N HIS A 191 7.04 -1.46 24.07
CA HIS A 191 8.38 -2.00 24.29
C HIS A 191 8.65 -3.28 23.48
N GLU A 192 7.78 -3.62 22.52
CA GLU A 192 7.91 -4.78 21.64
C GLU A 192 8.57 -4.36 20.31
N PRO A 193 9.86 -4.68 20.05
CA PRO A 193 10.53 -4.31 18.81
C PRO A 193 9.97 -5.01 17.56
N ALA A 194 9.12 -6.04 17.72
CA ALA A 194 8.36 -6.59 16.60
C ALA A 194 7.22 -5.66 16.12
N ILE A 195 6.75 -4.73 16.96
CA ILE A 195 5.90 -3.62 16.53
C ILE A 195 6.82 -2.57 15.91
N VAL A 196 6.97 -2.60 14.58
CA VAL A 196 7.87 -1.69 13.86
C VAL A 196 7.27 -0.29 13.71
N ILE A 197 5.95 -0.23 13.50
CA ILE A 197 5.20 1.00 13.26
C ILE A 197 4.01 1.07 14.21
N VAL A 198 3.77 2.26 14.77
CA VAL A 198 2.50 2.66 15.36
C VAL A 198 1.91 3.74 14.46
N GLU A 199 0.80 3.40 13.80
CA GLU A 199 0.09 4.27 12.88
C GLU A 199 -1.07 4.96 13.58
N LEU A 200 -1.13 6.29 13.46
CA LEU A 200 -2.07 7.11 14.22
C LEU A 200 -3.48 7.06 13.65
N VAL A 201 -3.65 7.34 12.36
CA VAL A 201 -4.96 7.39 11.70
C VAL A 201 -4.88 6.90 10.25
N ASN A 202 -5.80 6.04 9.81
CA ASN A 202 -5.84 5.59 8.42
C ASN A 202 -6.59 6.59 7.51
N GLU A 203 -6.07 6.87 6.31
CA GLU A 203 -6.72 7.66 5.23
C GLU A 203 -7.61 8.79 5.75
N ASN A 204 -7.00 9.72 6.49
CA ASN A 204 -7.75 10.77 7.14
C ASN A 204 -7.00 12.10 7.00
N SER A 205 -7.71 13.13 6.58
CA SER A 205 -7.17 14.48 6.55
C SER A 205 -8.27 15.52 6.74
N LEU A 206 -7.97 16.51 7.56
CA LEU A 206 -8.80 17.70 7.72
C LEU A 206 -8.67 18.62 6.48
N VAL A 207 -7.47 18.71 5.89
CA VAL A 207 -7.25 19.48 4.65
C VAL A 207 -8.02 18.90 3.48
N GLU A 208 -7.96 17.58 3.30
CA GLU A 208 -8.72 16.86 2.27
C GLU A 208 -10.22 17.07 2.46
N ALA A 209 -10.73 16.92 3.68
CA ALA A 209 -12.14 17.18 3.98
C ALA A 209 -12.55 18.63 3.69
N TRP A 210 -11.69 19.61 3.94
CA TRP A 210 -11.95 21.00 3.55
C TRP A 210 -11.99 21.16 2.03
N TRP A 211 -11.05 20.53 1.31
CA TRP A 211 -10.99 20.54 -0.14
C TRP A 211 -12.20 19.88 -0.79
N HIS A 212 -12.74 18.81 -0.21
CA HIS A 212 -13.98 18.18 -0.67
C HIS A 212 -15.25 18.90 -0.18
N GLY A 213 -15.13 20.03 0.52
CA GLY A 213 -16.25 20.80 1.05
C GLY A 213 -16.98 20.13 2.22
N ARG A 214 -16.42 19.06 2.78
CA ARG A 214 -17.02 18.26 3.86
C ARG A 214 -16.93 18.91 5.23
N THR A 215 -16.19 20.00 5.38
CA THR A 215 -16.10 20.70 6.69
C THR A 215 -17.27 21.65 6.97
N HIS A 216 -18.22 21.79 6.04
CA HIS A 216 -19.45 22.59 6.17
C HIS A 216 -20.67 21.68 6.22
N PRO A 217 -21.73 22.04 6.96
CA PRO A 217 -22.92 21.20 7.03
C PRO A 217 -23.69 21.28 5.71
N THR A 218 -24.17 20.13 5.22
CA THR A 218 -25.10 20.06 4.09
C THR A 218 -26.29 19.15 4.42
N GLN A 219 -27.42 19.38 3.77
CA GLN A 219 -28.65 18.60 3.91
C GLN A 219 -29.22 18.26 2.52
N PRO A 220 -29.76 17.04 2.31
CA PRO A 220 -29.78 15.91 3.24
C PRO A 220 -28.38 15.29 3.45
N LEU A 221 -28.19 14.59 4.58
CA LEU A 221 -26.94 13.87 4.85
C LEU A 221 -26.69 12.80 3.78
N SER A 222 -25.43 12.63 3.36
CA SER A 222 -25.00 11.52 2.51
C SER A 222 -25.30 10.16 3.17
N ALA A 223 -25.53 9.14 2.32
CA ALA A 223 -25.79 7.78 2.74
C ALA A 223 -24.56 7.12 3.39
N ASP A 224 -23.34 7.53 3.02
CA ASP A 224 -22.11 7.07 3.66
C ASP A 224 -21.80 7.96 4.87
N PRO A 225 -21.93 7.45 6.12
CA PRO A 225 -21.67 8.24 7.32
C PRO A 225 -20.18 8.55 7.54
N ASN A 226 -19.26 7.87 6.85
CA ASN A 226 -17.81 8.01 7.08
C ASN A 226 -17.19 9.16 6.27
N TRP A 227 -17.73 9.43 5.08
CA TRP A 227 -17.23 10.44 4.15
C TRP A 227 -18.22 11.58 3.90
N ARG A 228 -19.19 11.79 4.80
CA ARG A 228 -20.17 12.87 4.67
C ARG A 228 -19.69 14.21 5.22
N PRO A 229 -20.38 15.31 4.88
CA PRO A 229 -20.11 16.60 5.48
C PRO A 229 -20.43 16.64 6.99
N LEU A 230 -19.68 17.46 7.72
CA LEU A 230 -19.74 17.51 9.19
C LEU A 230 -21.10 17.99 9.70
N PRO A 231 -21.62 17.39 10.79
CA PRO A 231 -22.77 17.95 11.51
C PRO A 231 -22.52 19.39 11.98
N ALA A 232 -23.61 20.14 12.18
CA ALA A 232 -23.56 21.57 12.51
C ALA A 232 -22.68 21.85 13.75
N TYR A 233 -22.81 21.03 14.80
CA TYR A 233 -21.99 21.14 16.01
C TYR A 233 -20.49 21.21 15.70
N TYR A 234 -19.99 20.31 14.85
CA TYR A 234 -18.58 20.21 14.51
C TYR A 234 -18.14 21.28 13.51
N ALA A 235 -19.02 21.67 12.59
CA ALA A 235 -18.74 22.78 11.67
C ALA A 235 -18.66 24.13 12.40
N ASP A 236 -19.48 24.33 13.43
CA ASP A 236 -19.45 25.52 14.30
C ASP A 236 -18.17 25.52 15.15
N MET A 237 -17.81 24.39 15.76
CA MET A 237 -16.55 24.22 16.49
C MET A 237 -15.33 24.58 15.63
N LEU A 238 -15.26 24.10 14.38
CA LEU A 238 -14.17 24.46 13.46
C LEU A 238 -14.16 25.96 13.12
N THR A 239 -15.32 26.59 13.03
CA THR A 239 -15.44 28.03 12.78
C THR A 239 -14.95 28.84 13.97
N GLU A 240 -15.26 28.41 15.20
CA GLU A 240 -14.73 29.01 16.43
C GLU A 240 -13.21 28.87 16.51
N GLN A 241 -12.68 27.68 16.24
CA GLN A 241 -11.24 27.41 16.21
C GLN A 241 -10.53 28.26 15.16
N TYR A 242 -11.13 28.43 13.98
CA TYR A 242 -10.58 29.30 12.94
C TYR A 242 -10.50 30.76 13.38
N ASN A 243 -11.54 31.28 14.04
CA ASN A 243 -11.53 32.65 14.55
C ASN A 243 -10.52 32.84 15.70
N ALA A 244 -10.32 31.82 16.55
CA ALA A 244 -9.26 31.83 17.55
C ALA A 244 -7.87 31.85 16.90
N TYR A 245 -7.67 31.05 15.84
CA TYR A 245 -6.43 31.05 15.06
C TYR A 245 -6.14 32.44 14.45
N LEU A 246 -7.14 33.09 13.85
CA LEU A 246 -7.01 34.45 13.32
C LEU A 246 -6.60 35.45 14.41
N ALA A 247 -7.24 35.39 15.59
CA ALA A 247 -6.93 36.28 16.70
C ALA A 247 -5.52 36.07 17.30
N GLN A 248 -4.97 34.87 17.20
CA GLN A 248 -3.61 34.55 17.65
C GLN A 248 -2.53 34.99 16.64
N ARG A 249 -2.83 34.92 15.34
CA ARG A 249 -1.86 35.16 14.26
C ARG A 249 -1.85 36.60 13.74
N LEU A 250 -2.97 37.31 13.81
CA LEU A 250 -3.13 38.64 13.27
C LEU A 250 -3.16 39.69 14.39
N SER A 251 -2.47 40.80 14.19
CA SER A 251 -2.65 41.99 15.03
C SER A 251 -4.10 42.52 14.92
N PRO A 252 -4.59 43.32 15.89
CA PRO A 252 -5.95 43.88 15.81
C PRO A 252 -6.23 44.65 14.50
N THR A 253 -5.23 45.34 13.95
CA THR A 253 -5.33 46.05 12.68
C THR A 253 -5.44 45.08 11.50
N GLU A 254 -4.58 44.07 11.44
CA GLU A 254 -4.62 43.06 10.38
C GLU A 254 -5.92 42.23 10.42
N LEU A 255 -6.44 41.95 11.62
CA LEU A 255 -7.71 41.27 11.77
C LEU A 255 -8.88 42.14 11.27
N ALA A 256 -8.86 43.45 11.54
CA ALA A 256 -9.87 44.37 11.02
C ALA A 256 -9.83 44.45 9.48
N GLU A 257 -8.64 44.51 8.90
CA GLU A 257 -8.44 44.44 7.44
C GLU A 257 -8.92 43.11 6.87
N TYR A 258 -8.60 41.99 7.53
CA TYR A 258 -9.03 40.66 7.09
C TYR A 258 -10.55 40.53 7.12
N ARG A 259 -11.21 41.05 8.15
CA ARG A 259 -12.69 41.08 8.23
C ARG A 259 -13.31 41.95 7.15
N ALA A 260 -12.69 43.08 6.81
CA ALA A 260 -13.13 43.90 5.69
C ALA A 260 -12.97 43.15 4.35
N LEU A 261 -11.85 42.44 4.16
CA LEU A 261 -11.60 41.60 2.97
C LEU A 261 -12.65 40.50 2.81
N THR A 262 -13.06 39.85 3.90
CA THR A 262 -14.07 38.77 3.90
C THR A 262 -15.50 39.27 4.02
N GLY A 263 -15.73 40.60 4.07
CA GLY A 263 -17.06 41.20 4.26
C GLY A 263 -17.73 40.82 5.60
N THR A 264 -16.95 40.45 6.62
CA THR A 264 -17.47 39.99 7.92
C THR A 264 -17.80 41.18 8.84
N PRO A 265 -19.06 41.36 9.28
CA PRO A 265 -19.43 42.44 10.19
C PRO A 265 -18.69 42.37 11.55
N ALA A 266 -18.53 43.50 12.23
CA ALA A 266 -17.97 43.52 13.59
C ALA A 266 -18.81 42.64 14.53
N GLY A 267 -18.13 41.85 15.38
CA GLY A 267 -18.78 40.94 16.34
C GLY A 267 -19.28 39.60 15.77
N GLN A 268 -19.25 39.38 14.46
CA GLN A 268 -19.61 38.10 13.84
C GLN A 268 -18.39 37.19 13.59
N PRO A 269 -18.49 35.86 13.66
CA PRO A 269 -17.37 34.99 13.29
C PRO A 269 -17.07 35.12 11.78
N VAL A 270 -15.77 35.19 11.43
CA VAL A 270 -15.33 35.05 10.04
C VAL A 270 -15.66 33.63 9.59
N GLN A 271 -16.41 33.53 8.50
CA GLN A 271 -16.83 32.26 7.94
C GLN A 271 -15.69 31.60 7.14
N ARG A 272 -15.62 30.27 7.24
CA ARG A 272 -14.67 29.42 6.50
C ARG A 272 -15.10 29.30 5.03
N LEU A 273 -14.15 29.36 4.11
CA LEU A 273 -14.31 29.16 2.67
C LEU A 273 -14.88 27.79 2.36
N HIS A 274 -15.97 27.76 1.59
CA HIS A 274 -16.47 26.55 0.93
C HIS A 274 -15.64 26.26 -0.34
N ARG A 275 -15.52 24.98 -0.73
CA ARG A 275 -14.74 24.54 -1.91
C ARG A 275 -15.05 25.33 -3.19
N SER A 276 -16.33 25.64 -3.42
CA SER A 276 -16.76 26.41 -4.61
C SER A 276 -16.17 27.82 -4.70
N ALA A 277 -15.66 28.38 -3.60
CA ALA A 277 -15.07 29.72 -3.57
C ALA A 277 -13.54 29.72 -3.76
N PHE A 278 -12.86 28.55 -3.79
CA PHE A 278 -11.39 28.50 -3.83
C PHE A 278 -10.78 29.24 -5.02
N ALA A 279 -11.40 29.11 -6.21
CA ALA A 279 -10.89 29.72 -7.43
C ALA A 279 -10.95 31.26 -7.41
N THR A 280 -11.95 31.83 -6.73
CA THR A 280 -12.24 33.27 -6.75
C THR A 280 -11.89 33.99 -5.46
N ALA A 281 -11.60 33.25 -4.38
CA ALA A 281 -11.20 33.81 -3.10
C ALA A 281 -9.93 34.68 -3.23
N PRO A 282 -9.87 35.86 -2.60
CA PRO A 282 -8.65 36.64 -2.54
C PRO A 282 -7.48 35.82 -1.98
N ALA A 283 -6.29 35.99 -2.55
CA ALA A 283 -5.11 35.20 -2.18
C ALA A 283 -4.84 35.24 -0.66
N ARG A 284 -4.93 36.42 -0.02
CA ARG A 284 -4.78 36.55 1.44
C ARG A 284 -5.80 35.71 2.21
N GLN A 285 -7.05 35.65 1.75
CA GLN A 285 -8.09 34.85 2.40
C GLN A 285 -7.77 33.36 2.30
N PHE A 286 -7.56 32.87 1.07
CA PHE A 286 -7.28 31.46 0.79
C PHE A 286 -6.02 30.98 1.52
N GLN A 287 -4.92 31.72 1.43
CA GLN A 287 -3.64 31.37 2.06
C GLN A 287 -3.74 31.31 3.59
N THR A 288 -4.48 32.23 4.20
CA THR A 288 -4.69 32.24 5.66
C THR A 288 -5.50 31.04 6.12
N GLU A 289 -6.57 30.71 5.40
CA GLU A 289 -7.44 29.60 5.77
C GLU A 289 -6.83 28.23 5.48
N ALA A 290 -6.13 28.08 4.34
CA ALA A 290 -5.35 26.87 4.06
C ALA A 290 -4.29 26.64 5.16
N GLY A 291 -3.64 27.72 5.63
CA GLY A 291 -2.73 27.67 6.78
C GLY A 291 -3.39 27.15 8.06
N PHE A 292 -4.64 27.55 8.35
CA PHE A 292 -5.37 27.05 9.52
C PHE A 292 -5.58 25.53 9.48
N TYR A 293 -6.08 24.98 8.37
CA TYR A 293 -6.32 23.54 8.26
C TYR A 293 -5.03 22.73 8.31
N MET A 294 -3.97 23.21 7.64
CA MET A 294 -2.65 22.58 7.69
C MET A 294 -2.07 22.59 9.11
N ASP A 295 -2.10 23.74 9.79
CA ASP A 295 -1.58 23.88 11.15
C ASP A 295 -2.37 23.02 12.14
N ALA A 296 -3.70 22.94 12.01
CA ALA A 296 -4.54 22.10 12.86
C ALA A 296 -4.21 20.60 12.71
N GLU A 297 -4.08 20.12 11.47
CA GLU A 297 -3.69 18.74 11.17
C GLU A 297 -2.28 18.42 11.70
N ARG A 298 -1.31 19.31 11.46
CA ARG A 298 0.06 19.15 11.98
C ARG A 298 0.12 19.21 13.51
N SER A 299 -0.71 20.05 14.13
CA SER A 299 -0.76 20.19 15.60
C SER A 299 -1.23 18.89 16.24
N PHE A 300 -2.26 18.24 15.67
CA PHE A 300 -2.70 16.92 16.11
C PHE A 300 -1.56 15.89 16.06
N PHE A 301 -0.84 15.79 14.94
CA PHE A 301 0.27 14.84 14.82
C PHE A 301 1.40 15.14 15.81
N CYS A 302 1.74 16.41 16.03
CA CYS A 302 2.72 16.79 17.05
C CYS A 302 2.23 16.42 18.46
N GLU A 303 0.97 16.71 18.79
CA GLU A 303 0.36 16.40 20.08
C GLU A 303 0.34 14.89 20.35
N MET A 304 -0.05 14.08 19.36
CA MET A 304 -0.05 12.62 19.48
C MET A 304 1.37 12.08 19.57
N ARG A 305 2.34 12.60 18.80
CA ARG A 305 3.75 12.24 18.92
C ARG A 305 4.27 12.51 20.33
N ASP A 306 4.04 13.71 20.86
CA ASP A 306 4.55 14.12 22.17
C ASP A 306 3.91 13.28 23.29
N PHE A 307 2.64 12.92 23.15
CA PHE A 307 1.95 11.97 24.01
C PHE A 307 2.57 10.57 23.95
N LEU A 308 2.71 10.00 22.74
CA LEU A 308 3.20 8.63 22.55
C LEU A 308 4.68 8.48 22.95
N ARG A 309 5.54 9.43 22.55
CA ARG A 309 6.99 9.42 22.86
C ARG A 309 7.27 9.88 24.29
N GLY A 310 6.69 11.00 24.70
CA GLY A 310 7.01 11.67 25.95
C GLY A 310 6.31 11.04 27.15
N GLU A 311 5.01 10.81 27.05
CA GLU A 311 4.22 10.27 28.17
C GLU A 311 4.19 8.75 28.20
N LEU A 312 3.95 8.10 27.05
CA LEU A 312 3.86 6.64 26.99
C LEU A 312 5.22 5.96 26.79
N GLY A 313 6.25 6.63 26.28
CA GLY A 313 7.56 6.03 26.05
C GLY A 313 7.60 5.03 24.88
N VAL A 314 6.71 5.17 23.88
CA VAL A 314 6.69 4.31 22.68
C VAL A 314 8.02 4.43 21.95
N GLN A 315 8.62 3.29 21.57
CA GLN A 315 9.89 3.25 20.84
C GLN A 315 9.72 2.92 19.34
N SER A 316 8.63 2.26 18.93
CA SER A 316 8.27 1.98 17.53
C SER A 316 8.15 3.24 16.69
N LEU A 317 8.43 3.18 15.39
CA LEU A 317 8.33 4.34 14.50
C LEU A 317 6.89 4.86 14.41
N LEU A 318 6.71 6.17 14.37
CA LEU A 318 5.39 6.79 14.25
C LEU A 318 5.08 7.13 12.79
N LEU A 319 3.89 6.70 12.36
CA LEU A 319 3.30 7.00 11.07
C LEU A 319 1.98 7.74 11.31
N GLY A 320 1.71 8.80 10.55
CA GLY A 320 0.51 9.62 10.72
C GLY A 320 -0.70 9.02 10.02
N SER A 321 -0.95 9.53 8.81
CA SER A 321 -1.86 9.06 7.79
C SER A 321 -1.12 8.96 6.45
N SER A 322 -1.75 8.37 5.46
CA SER A 322 -1.27 8.30 4.09
C SER A 322 -1.68 9.48 3.22
N ASP A 323 -0.84 9.79 2.21
CA ASP A 323 -1.28 10.46 0.98
C ASP A 323 -2.19 9.50 0.20
N HIS A 324 -3.49 9.80 0.19
CA HIS A 324 -4.53 8.99 -0.42
C HIS A 324 -5.43 9.86 -1.30
N ASN A 325 -6.20 9.22 -2.18
CA ASN A 325 -7.03 9.88 -3.19
C ASN A 325 -6.21 10.82 -4.09
N HIS A 326 -5.79 10.33 -5.26
CA HIS A 326 -4.92 11.05 -6.18
C HIS A 326 -5.63 12.10 -7.07
N GLU A 327 -6.91 12.39 -6.83
CA GLU A 327 -7.70 13.42 -7.54
C GLU A 327 -7.40 14.86 -7.07
N TRP A 328 -6.67 15.01 -5.96
CA TRP A 328 -6.26 16.30 -5.39
C TRP A 328 -4.77 16.30 -5.00
N SER A 329 -4.25 17.48 -4.64
CA SER A 329 -2.87 17.61 -4.17
C SER A 329 -2.76 17.27 -2.68
N GLY A 330 -2.20 16.10 -2.36
CA GLY A 330 -1.95 15.66 -0.99
C GLY A 330 -0.81 16.40 -0.27
N TYR A 331 -0.12 17.35 -0.91
CA TYR A 331 1.13 17.92 -0.39
C TYR A 331 0.99 18.70 0.93
N PRO A 332 -0.09 19.46 1.16
CA PRO A 332 -0.35 20.05 2.47
C PRO A 332 -0.47 19.00 3.59
N THR A 333 -1.06 17.84 3.30
CA THR A 333 -1.15 16.72 4.25
C THR A 333 0.17 16.00 4.43
N ILE A 334 0.98 15.86 3.38
CA ILE A 334 2.35 15.35 3.51
C ILE A 334 3.18 16.28 4.42
N TRP A 335 3.00 17.60 4.32
CA TRP A 335 3.67 18.54 5.22
C TRP A 335 3.28 18.34 6.68
N ALA A 336 2.01 18.05 6.98
CA ALA A 336 1.59 17.70 8.34
C ALA A 336 2.21 16.37 8.81
N ASN A 337 2.14 15.33 7.98
CA ASN A 337 2.68 13.99 8.25
C ASN A 337 4.20 13.98 8.42
N ALA A 338 4.93 14.87 7.75
CA ALA A 338 6.37 15.01 7.88
C ALA A 338 6.85 15.41 9.29
N ALA A 339 5.93 15.73 10.22
CA ALA A 339 6.23 15.87 11.64
C ALA A 339 6.57 14.55 12.36
N LEU A 340 6.31 13.41 11.72
CA LEU A 340 6.50 12.05 12.24
C LEU A 340 7.68 11.33 11.53
N ASP A 341 7.91 10.06 11.86
CA ASP A 341 9.13 9.35 11.47
C ASP A 341 9.10 8.89 10.01
N ILE A 342 7.94 8.42 9.54
CA ILE A 342 7.76 7.78 8.22
C ILE A 342 6.68 8.53 7.43
N LEU A 343 6.82 8.56 6.10
CA LEU A 343 5.76 8.96 5.19
C LEU A 343 5.15 7.77 4.47
N ASP A 344 3.87 7.91 4.15
CA ASP A 344 3.06 6.83 3.60
C ASP A 344 2.18 7.31 2.45
N GLY A 345 1.92 6.42 1.49
CA GLY A 345 1.09 6.68 0.33
C GLY A 345 0.22 5.48 0.01
N HIS A 346 -1.05 5.73 -0.33
CA HIS A 346 -2.03 4.71 -0.68
C HIS A 346 -2.49 4.89 -2.11
N ASP A 347 -2.54 3.81 -2.88
CA ASP A 347 -3.09 3.89 -4.22
C ASP A 347 -3.66 2.58 -4.72
N TYR A 348 -4.62 2.67 -5.63
CA TYR A 348 -5.26 1.53 -6.24
C TYR A 348 -5.35 1.74 -7.74
N TRP A 349 -4.99 0.71 -8.51
CA TRP A 349 -5.29 0.75 -9.92
C TRP A 349 -6.80 0.49 -10.12
N GLN A 350 -7.58 1.58 -10.21
CA GLN A 350 -9.02 1.59 -10.48
C GLN A 350 -9.93 1.08 -9.35
N HIS A 351 -9.69 1.54 -8.12
CA HIS A 351 -10.56 1.30 -6.95
C HIS A 351 -12.06 1.40 -7.27
N GLU A 352 -12.89 0.46 -6.81
CA GLU A 352 -14.32 0.40 -7.16
C GLU A 352 -15.12 1.65 -6.77
N ALA A 353 -14.75 2.29 -5.65
CA ALA A 353 -15.44 3.49 -5.16
C ALA A 353 -15.14 4.77 -5.95
N PHE A 354 -14.04 4.83 -6.71
CA PHE A 354 -13.67 6.03 -7.47
C PHE A 354 -14.30 6.03 -8.87
N PRO A 355 -14.67 7.20 -9.42
CA PRO A 355 -15.19 7.29 -10.78
C PRO A 355 -14.12 6.95 -11.82
N GLY A 356 -14.51 6.87 -13.09
CA GLY A 356 -13.60 6.70 -14.22
C GLY A 356 -13.68 5.34 -14.90
N LYS A 357 -12.81 5.14 -15.91
CA LYS A 357 -12.72 3.88 -16.63
C LYS A 357 -12.30 2.75 -15.68
N LYS A 358 -12.88 1.58 -15.88
CA LYS A 358 -12.60 0.36 -15.12
C LYS A 358 -12.14 -0.74 -16.07
N ASN A 359 -11.44 -1.72 -15.51
CA ASN A 359 -10.94 -2.89 -16.23
C ASN A 359 -10.00 -2.52 -17.40
N THR A 360 -9.10 -1.54 -17.20
CA THR A 360 -8.09 -1.18 -18.22
C THR A 360 -6.68 -1.54 -17.75
N PRO A 361 -5.77 -1.92 -18.67
CA PRO A 361 -4.41 -2.31 -18.31
C PRO A 361 -3.57 -1.09 -17.90
N MET A 362 -2.99 -1.12 -16.71
CA MET A 362 -2.07 -0.10 -16.20
C MET A 362 -0.85 0.06 -17.12
N VAL A 363 -0.34 -1.02 -17.71
CA VAL A 363 0.78 -0.97 -18.64
C VAL A 363 0.57 -0.01 -19.82
N ASN A 364 -0.68 0.32 -20.19
CA ASN A 364 -0.96 1.27 -21.27
C ASN A 364 -0.91 2.73 -20.84
N ASP A 365 -0.93 3.03 -19.54
CA ASP A 365 -1.08 4.38 -19.00
C ASP A 365 0.03 4.72 -17.97
N PRO A 366 1.33 4.65 -18.36
CA PRO A 366 2.46 4.77 -17.43
C PRO A 366 2.48 6.07 -16.62
N LEU A 367 2.07 7.19 -17.23
CA LEU A 367 2.17 8.53 -16.61
C LEU A 367 1.17 8.75 -15.46
N ILE A 368 0.13 7.92 -15.38
CA ILE A 368 -0.85 7.93 -14.29
C ILE A 368 -0.88 6.60 -13.53
N SER A 369 0.10 5.73 -13.78
CA SER A 369 0.24 4.43 -13.14
C SER A 369 0.34 4.57 -11.61
N THR A 370 0.06 3.47 -10.92
CA THR A 370 0.23 3.38 -9.46
C THR A 370 1.64 3.78 -9.02
N VAL A 371 2.67 3.46 -9.82
CA VAL A 371 4.05 3.88 -9.57
C VAL A 371 4.18 5.41 -9.61
N ALA A 372 3.73 6.05 -10.70
CA ALA A 372 3.85 7.49 -10.88
C ALA A 372 3.06 8.27 -9.82
N ARG A 373 1.90 7.76 -9.41
CA ARG A 373 1.06 8.36 -8.37
C ARG A 373 1.72 8.26 -6.99
N LEU A 374 2.11 7.07 -6.55
CA LEU A 374 2.76 6.86 -5.24
C LEU A 374 4.12 7.57 -5.12
N ALA A 375 4.90 7.64 -6.20
CA ALA A 375 6.20 8.32 -6.20
C ALA A 375 6.08 9.83 -5.93
N ARG A 376 4.88 10.42 -6.02
CA ARG A 376 4.67 11.84 -5.72
C ARG A 376 4.93 12.16 -4.24
N THR A 377 4.77 11.19 -3.35
CA THR A 377 4.66 11.38 -1.90
C THR A 377 5.99 11.44 -1.16
N ALA A 378 6.99 10.68 -1.63
CA ALA A 378 8.25 10.49 -0.93
C ALA A 378 9.03 11.81 -0.71
N VAL A 379 9.44 12.11 0.51
CA VAL A 379 10.22 13.30 0.90
C VAL A 379 11.69 12.93 1.10
N ALA A 380 12.60 13.79 0.66
CA ALA A 380 14.03 13.60 0.84
C ALA A 380 14.40 13.52 2.34
N GLY A 381 15.22 12.55 2.72
CA GLY A 381 15.65 12.35 4.10
C GLY A 381 14.63 11.68 5.02
N LYS A 382 13.48 11.21 4.49
CA LYS A 382 12.51 10.41 5.23
C LYS A 382 12.26 9.05 4.57
N PRO A 383 12.10 7.98 5.35
CA PRO A 383 11.60 6.72 4.84
C PRO A 383 10.23 6.91 4.20
N PHE A 384 10.01 6.21 3.10
CA PHE A 384 8.72 6.15 2.44
C PHE A 384 8.27 4.71 2.33
N ILE A 385 7.06 4.44 2.78
CA ILE A 385 6.39 3.17 2.61
C ILE A 385 5.09 3.38 1.84
N VAL A 386 4.57 2.29 1.28
CA VAL A 386 3.23 2.21 0.72
C VAL A 386 2.49 1.21 1.58
N SER A 387 1.72 1.66 2.56
CA SER A 387 1.08 0.79 3.55
C SER A 387 -0.23 0.14 3.03
N GLU A 388 -0.70 0.58 1.86
CA GLU A 388 -1.92 0.08 1.23
C GLU A 388 -1.88 0.27 -0.30
N VAL A 389 -1.91 -0.84 -1.04
CA VAL A 389 -1.95 -0.85 -2.51
C VAL A 389 -2.57 -2.12 -3.06
N ASN A 390 -3.35 -2.01 -4.15
CA ASN A 390 -3.84 -3.16 -4.90
C ASN A 390 -4.23 -2.83 -6.35
N ASN A 391 -4.27 -3.85 -7.20
CA ASN A 391 -5.06 -3.89 -8.42
C ASN A 391 -6.33 -4.71 -8.09
N PRO A 392 -7.48 -4.07 -7.80
CA PRO A 392 -8.65 -4.77 -7.28
C PRO A 392 -9.22 -5.78 -8.28
N PHE A 393 -9.71 -6.91 -7.77
CA PHE A 393 -10.59 -7.83 -8.48
C PHE A 393 -12.00 -7.24 -8.55
N PRO A 394 -12.86 -7.62 -9.51
CA PRO A 394 -12.57 -8.29 -10.78
C PRO A 394 -11.83 -7.37 -11.76
N HIS A 395 -10.76 -7.89 -12.38
CA HIS A 395 -9.97 -7.13 -13.35
C HIS A 395 -9.18 -8.06 -14.28
N ASP A 396 -9.33 -7.89 -15.60
CA ASP A 396 -8.72 -8.75 -16.63
C ASP A 396 -7.18 -8.65 -16.64
N TRP A 397 -6.62 -7.53 -16.15
CA TRP A 397 -5.19 -7.20 -16.24
C TRP A 397 -4.44 -7.22 -14.88
N MET A 398 -5.08 -7.73 -13.84
CA MET A 398 -4.60 -7.64 -12.44
C MET A 398 -3.17 -8.17 -12.21
N ALA A 399 -2.73 -9.12 -13.04
CA ALA A 399 -1.40 -9.73 -12.99
C ALA A 399 -0.23 -8.74 -13.18
N GLU A 400 -0.45 -7.52 -13.67
CA GLU A 400 0.64 -6.54 -13.83
C GLU A 400 1.08 -5.86 -12.53
N GLY A 401 0.23 -5.80 -11.50
CA GLY A 401 0.42 -4.91 -10.35
C GLY A 401 1.65 -5.24 -9.51
N ILE A 402 1.68 -6.43 -8.90
CA ILE A 402 2.75 -6.87 -7.98
C ILE A 402 4.15 -6.82 -8.58
N PRO A 403 4.43 -7.45 -9.73
CA PRO A 403 5.78 -7.44 -10.28
C PRO A 403 6.22 -6.03 -10.72
N THR A 404 5.29 -5.20 -11.20
CA THR A 404 5.59 -3.80 -11.56
C THR A 404 5.98 -3.00 -10.33
N LEU A 405 5.16 -3.03 -9.28
CA LEU A 405 5.40 -2.21 -8.10
C LEU A 405 6.62 -2.67 -7.31
N ALA A 406 6.87 -3.98 -7.18
CA ALA A 406 8.09 -4.48 -6.53
C ALA A 406 9.37 -3.93 -7.21
N ALA A 407 9.37 -3.90 -8.55
CA ALA A 407 10.49 -3.40 -9.34
C ALA A 407 10.67 -1.89 -9.20
N TYR A 408 9.60 -1.11 -9.37
CA TYR A 408 9.69 0.34 -9.30
C TYR A 408 9.84 0.88 -7.87
N ALA A 409 9.33 0.18 -6.85
CA ALA A 409 9.62 0.52 -5.45
C ALA A 409 11.12 0.40 -5.14
N SER A 410 11.79 -0.59 -5.71
CA SER A 410 13.25 -0.74 -5.61
C SER A 410 13.99 0.37 -6.36
N LEU A 411 13.56 0.71 -7.58
CA LEU A 411 14.12 1.83 -8.35
C LEU A 411 13.97 3.16 -7.61
N GLN A 412 12.77 3.41 -7.08
CA GLN A 412 12.44 4.60 -6.32
C GLN A 412 13.04 4.59 -4.92
N ASP A 413 13.68 3.49 -4.51
CA ASP A 413 14.37 3.35 -3.25
C ASP A 413 13.44 3.52 -2.03
N TRP A 414 12.26 2.91 -2.11
CA TRP A 414 11.27 2.87 -1.02
C TRP A 414 11.67 1.85 0.05
N ASP A 415 11.16 2.05 1.26
CA ASP A 415 11.44 1.19 2.41
C ASP A 415 10.30 0.22 2.74
N GLY A 416 9.14 0.34 2.10
CA GLY A 416 8.07 -0.63 2.28
C GLY A 416 6.99 -0.63 1.21
N VAL A 417 6.42 -1.81 0.96
CA VAL A 417 5.20 -2.03 0.17
C VAL A 417 4.35 -3.07 0.91
N ILE A 418 3.13 -2.69 1.30
CA ILE A 418 2.18 -3.50 2.05
C ILE A 418 0.88 -3.60 1.22
N TRP A 419 0.54 -4.82 0.82
CA TRP A 419 -0.57 -5.09 -0.08
C TRP A 419 -1.90 -5.15 0.65
N TYR A 420 -2.93 -4.50 0.09
CA TYR A 420 -4.28 -4.53 0.66
C TYR A 420 -5.18 -5.46 -0.16
N THR A 421 -5.59 -6.62 0.30
CA THR A 421 -5.46 -7.14 1.67
C THR A 421 -5.46 -8.66 1.65
N VAL A 422 -5.13 -9.31 2.76
CA VAL A 422 -5.45 -10.72 2.97
C VAL A 422 -6.53 -10.86 4.02
N GLU A 423 -7.50 -11.72 3.77
CA GLU A 423 -8.56 -11.96 4.74
C GLU A 423 -8.58 -13.40 5.22
N LEU A 424 -8.10 -13.62 6.44
CA LEU A 424 -7.90 -14.97 6.99
C LEU A 424 -9.24 -15.69 7.13
N LYS A 425 -9.32 -16.94 6.68
CA LYS A 425 -10.57 -17.72 6.72
C LYS A 425 -10.69 -18.52 8.01
N SER A 426 -11.82 -18.37 8.69
CA SER A 426 -12.12 -19.11 9.93
C SER A 426 -12.48 -20.58 9.65
N ASP A 427 -13.11 -20.87 8.51
CA ASP A 427 -13.44 -22.23 8.09
C ASP A 427 -12.29 -22.85 7.28
N PRO A 428 -11.70 -23.99 7.70
CA PRO A 428 -10.71 -24.70 6.89
C PRO A 428 -11.26 -25.23 5.55
N ALA A 429 -12.58 -25.38 5.40
CA ALA A 429 -13.26 -25.78 4.17
C ALA A 429 -13.77 -24.58 3.35
N TRP A 430 -13.24 -23.38 3.59
CA TRP A 430 -13.64 -22.17 2.89
C TRP A 430 -13.61 -22.34 1.36
N PRO A 431 -14.68 -21.93 0.63
CA PRO A 431 -14.71 -22.04 -0.81
C PRO A 431 -13.55 -21.26 -1.45
N ALA A 432 -12.78 -21.91 -2.32
CA ALA A 432 -11.61 -21.31 -2.97
C ALA A 432 -12.00 -20.35 -4.11
N SER A 433 -12.67 -19.25 -3.77
CA SER A 433 -13.06 -18.15 -4.66
C SER A 433 -12.59 -16.80 -4.10
N LEU A 434 -12.52 -15.80 -4.97
CA LEU A 434 -12.28 -14.41 -4.62
C LEU A 434 -13.60 -13.77 -4.16
N GLY A 435 -13.69 -13.43 -2.87
CA GLY A 435 -14.94 -13.05 -2.20
C GLY A 435 -15.32 -11.57 -2.33
N ASP A 436 -14.33 -10.69 -2.49
CA ASP A 436 -14.49 -9.25 -2.65
C ASP A 436 -13.40 -8.69 -3.57
N ALA A 437 -13.40 -7.36 -3.74
CA ALA A 437 -12.51 -6.69 -4.66
C ALA A 437 -11.03 -6.68 -4.24
N PHE A 438 -10.74 -6.85 -2.95
CA PHE A 438 -9.42 -6.62 -2.39
C PHE A 438 -8.77 -7.86 -1.79
N ASP A 439 -9.54 -8.86 -1.32
CA ASP A 439 -8.96 -10.08 -0.73
C ASP A 439 -8.07 -10.84 -1.72
N MET A 440 -6.80 -10.98 -1.34
CA MET A 440 -5.77 -11.66 -2.11
C MET A 440 -5.42 -13.04 -1.52
N LEU A 441 -5.96 -13.42 -0.35
CA LEU A 441 -5.49 -14.60 0.37
C LEU A 441 -5.61 -15.87 -0.47
N LEU A 442 -6.72 -16.03 -1.20
CA LEU A 442 -6.97 -17.18 -2.06
C LEU A 442 -6.77 -16.87 -3.55
N ASP A 443 -6.15 -15.74 -3.88
CA ASP A 443 -5.89 -15.32 -5.25
C ASP A 443 -4.76 -16.18 -5.87
N PRO A 444 -5.08 -17.01 -6.88
CA PRO A 444 -4.11 -17.90 -7.51
C PRO A 444 -3.09 -17.16 -8.37
N VAL A 445 -3.32 -15.89 -8.70
CA VAL A 445 -2.36 -15.05 -9.43
C VAL A 445 -1.49 -14.28 -8.45
N LYS A 446 -2.10 -13.58 -7.49
CA LYS A 446 -1.36 -12.66 -6.62
C LYS A 446 -0.48 -13.37 -5.59
N MET A 447 -0.91 -14.48 -4.99
CA MET A 447 -0.08 -15.16 -3.96
C MET A 447 1.27 -15.64 -4.51
N PRO A 448 1.35 -16.34 -5.67
CA PRO A 448 2.63 -16.63 -6.30
C PRO A 448 3.45 -15.38 -6.67
N GLN A 449 2.79 -14.32 -7.15
CA GLN A 449 3.46 -13.07 -7.46
C GLN A 449 4.01 -12.35 -6.22
N LEU A 450 3.37 -12.47 -5.05
CA LEU A 450 3.90 -11.95 -3.78
C LEU A 450 5.24 -12.61 -3.44
N ALA A 451 5.38 -13.92 -3.67
CA ALA A 451 6.64 -14.62 -3.47
C ALA A 451 7.73 -14.12 -4.43
N ALA A 452 7.41 -13.94 -5.71
CA ALA A 452 8.35 -13.36 -6.67
C ALA A 452 8.71 -11.90 -6.35
N GLY A 453 7.73 -11.10 -5.93
CA GLY A 453 7.91 -9.71 -5.51
C GLY A 453 8.80 -9.60 -4.27
N ALA A 454 8.69 -10.52 -3.30
CA ALA A 454 9.55 -10.58 -2.13
C ALA A 454 11.02 -10.77 -2.51
N LEU A 455 11.32 -11.71 -3.41
CA LEU A 455 12.68 -11.95 -3.92
C LEU A 455 13.26 -10.71 -4.61
N LEU A 456 12.43 -10.01 -5.39
CA LEU A 456 12.82 -8.81 -6.11
C LEU A 456 13.10 -7.64 -5.15
N PHE A 457 12.12 -7.31 -4.29
CA PHE A 457 12.14 -6.10 -3.47
C PHE A 457 13.02 -6.23 -2.22
N LEU A 458 12.88 -7.30 -1.43
CA LEU A 458 13.61 -7.44 -0.16
C LEU A 458 15.13 -7.53 -0.39
N ARG A 459 15.56 -8.23 -1.45
CA ARG A 459 16.98 -8.33 -1.80
C ARG A 459 17.51 -7.10 -2.55
N GLY A 460 16.63 -6.20 -3.00
CA GLY A 460 16.99 -5.04 -3.83
C GLY A 460 17.60 -5.44 -5.15
N ASP A 461 16.94 -6.35 -5.87
CA ASP A 461 17.45 -6.89 -7.13
C ASP A 461 17.55 -5.81 -8.21
N VAL A 462 16.60 -4.89 -8.25
CA VAL A 462 16.68 -3.67 -9.04
C VAL A 462 17.44 -2.62 -8.25
N ARG A 463 18.45 -2.01 -8.86
CA ARG A 463 19.18 -0.89 -8.25
C ARG A 463 18.27 0.33 -8.11
N ALA A 464 18.45 1.07 -7.01
CA ALA A 464 17.93 2.42 -6.91
C ALA A 464 18.43 3.27 -8.09
N ALA A 465 17.58 4.17 -8.59
CA ALA A 465 17.93 5.07 -9.67
C ALA A 465 19.14 5.94 -9.31
N SER A 466 19.98 6.16 -10.32
CA SER A 466 21.26 6.86 -10.20
C SER A 466 21.07 8.36 -10.03
N GLN A 467 20.03 8.92 -10.65
CA GLN A 467 19.67 10.34 -10.53
C GLN A 467 18.55 10.54 -9.52
N LEU A 468 18.67 11.62 -8.74
CA LEU A 468 17.63 12.11 -7.84
C LEU A 468 17.07 13.41 -8.41
N VAL A 469 15.78 13.44 -8.74
CA VAL A 469 15.05 14.64 -9.14
C VAL A 469 14.19 15.10 -7.97
N GLN A 470 14.34 16.37 -7.57
CA GLN A 470 13.64 16.92 -6.42
C GLN A 470 12.63 17.99 -6.82
N ARG A 471 11.47 17.97 -6.17
CA ARG A 471 10.45 19.03 -6.24
C ARG A 471 10.44 19.79 -4.91
N SER A 472 10.55 21.11 -4.96
CA SER A 472 10.57 21.98 -3.78
C SER A 472 9.50 23.05 -3.87
N TYR A 473 8.93 23.45 -2.74
CA TYR A 473 7.81 24.40 -2.67
C TYR A 473 8.10 25.48 -1.62
N THR A 474 7.69 26.72 -1.89
CA THR A 474 7.45 27.70 -0.81
C THR A 474 6.15 27.35 -0.08
N PRO A 475 5.92 27.86 1.14
CA PRO A 475 4.63 27.68 1.83
C PRO A 475 3.43 28.15 1.01
N GLU A 476 3.57 29.25 0.26
CA GLU A 476 2.53 29.76 -0.63
C GLU A 476 2.28 28.79 -1.78
N GLN A 477 3.33 28.37 -2.50
CA GLN A 477 3.23 27.41 -3.60
C GLN A 477 2.59 26.09 -3.14
N LEU A 478 2.98 25.60 -1.96
CA LEU A 478 2.43 24.37 -1.37
C LEU A 478 0.92 24.48 -1.16
N ARG A 479 0.43 25.61 -0.65
CA ARG A 479 -1.02 25.84 -0.49
C ARG A 479 -1.72 26.05 -1.82
N GLU A 480 -1.05 26.68 -2.77
CA GLU A 480 -1.60 26.92 -4.11
C GLU A 480 -1.86 25.64 -4.91
N THR A 481 -1.19 24.53 -4.58
CA THR A 481 -1.49 23.24 -5.22
C THR A 481 -2.93 22.78 -5.01
N LEU A 482 -3.59 23.21 -3.92
CA LEU A 482 -5.00 22.93 -3.65
C LEU A 482 -5.97 23.64 -4.61
N ARG A 483 -5.52 24.67 -5.32
CA ARG A 483 -6.32 25.38 -6.34
C ARG A 483 -6.05 24.90 -7.77
N MET A 484 -5.08 24.00 -7.96
CA MET A 484 -4.80 23.39 -9.25
C MET A 484 -5.89 22.38 -9.63
N ASP A 485 -6.11 22.23 -10.94
CA ASP A 485 -7.05 21.27 -11.51
C ASP A 485 -6.36 19.92 -11.84
N GLU A 486 -7.16 18.96 -12.30
CA GLU A 486 -6.71 17.62 -12.67
C GLU A 486 -5.68 17.59 -13.82
N ALA A 487 -5.56 18.66 -14.61
CA ALA A 487 -4.56 18.73 -15.69
C ALA A 487 -3.12 18.72 -15.14
N HIS A 488 -2.96 19.00 -13.84
CA HIS A 488 -1.69 18.94 -13.14
C HIS A 488 -1.48 17.60 -12.41
N ALA A 489 -2.46 16.70 -12.41
CA ALA A 489 -2.35 15.40 -11.76
C ALA A 489 -1.26 14.52 -12.44
N PRO A 490 -0.62 13.60 -11.70
CA PRO A 490 -0.78 13.37 -10.26
C PRO A 490 0.09 14.29 -9.38
N TYR A 491 0.94 15.13 -9.97
CA TYR A 491 1.98 15.87 -9.26
C TYR A 491 1.60 17.28 -8.80
N TYR A 492 0.58 17.93 -9.36
CA TYR A 492 0.20 19.30 -8.97
C TYR A 492 1.41 20.25 -8.86
N THR A 493 2.38 20.04 -9.76
CA THR A 493 3.69 20.69 -9.76
C THR A 493 3.97 21.15 -11.18
N PRO A 494 3.78 22.44 -11.49
CA PRO A 494 3.98 22.96 -12.83
C PRO A 494 5.36 22.60 -13.39
N GLY A 495 5.37 22.12 -14.63
CA GLY A 495 6.60 21.73 -15.35
C GLY A 495 7.18 20.37 -14.98
N PHE A 496 6.66 19.67 -13.97
CA PHE A 496 7.14 18.33 -13.61
C PHE A 496 6.45 17.25 -14.45
N SER A 497 7.24 16.42 -15.15
CA SER A 497 6.72 15.30 -15.93
C SER A 497 6.60 14.03 -15.07
N PRO A 498 5.43 13.36 -15.02
CA PRO A 498 5.27 12.08 -14.32
C PRO A 498 6.21 10.97 -14.84
N ALA A 499 6.66 11.07 -16.10
CA ALA A 499 7.61 10.13 -16.68
C ALA A 499 8.93 10.08 -15.90
N LEU A 500 9.34 11.17 -15.24
CA LEU A 500 10.56 11.21 -14.44
C LEU A 500 10.53 10.20 -13.29
N ALA A 501 9.35 9.85 -12.77
CA ALA A 501 9.20 8.81 -11.73
C ALA A 501 9.39 7.38 -12.24
N LEU A 502 9.41 7.19 -13.56
CA LEU A 502 9.70 5.90 -14.19
C LEU A 502 11.15 5.81 -14.65
N GLN A 503 11.86 6.94 -14.70
CA GLN A 503 13.24 7.03 -15.18
C GLN A 503 14.26 7.24 -14.06
N HIS A 504 13.90 8.01 -13.03
CA HIS A 504 14.77 8.50 -11.98
C HIS A 504 14.12 8.37 -10.61
N ARG A 505 14.93 8.46 -9.54
CA ARG A 505 14.39 8.57 -8.19
C ARG A 505 13.81 9.96 -8.02
N VAL A 506 12.56 10.06 -7.59
CA VAL A 506 11.91 11.35 -7.37
C VAL A 506 11.61 11.57 -5.89
N ARG A 507 11.82 12.80 -5.41
CA ARG A 507 11.50 13.19 -4.03
C ARG A 507 10.92 14.59 -3.97
N ILE A 508 10.17 14.89 -2.92
CA ILE A 508 9.97 16.25 -2.46
C ILE A 508 11.23 16.66 -1.70
N GLY A 509 11.95 17.66 -2.20
CA GLY A 509 13.16 18.18 -1.56
C GLY A 509 12.86 19.07 -0.36
N SER A 510 11.82 19.90 -0.46
CA SER A 510 11.36 20.75 0.63
C SER A 510 9.90 21.16 0.42
N LEU A 511 9.14 21.22 1.51
CA LEU A 511 7.73 21.64 1.53
C LEU A 511 7.56 23.10 1.98
N ASP A 512 8.64 23.76 2.39
CA ASP A 512 8.66 25.08 3.02
C ASP A 512 9.93 25.88 2.66
N GLY A 513 10.57 25.54 1.54
CA GLY A 513 11.84 26.08 1.09
C GLY A 513 11.70 27.20 0.07
N ALA A 514 12.73 27.38 -0.76
CA ALA A 514 12.77 28.46 -1.76
C ALA A 514 11.86 28.24 -2.98
N GLY A 515 11.28 27.04 -3.14
CA GLY A 515 10.37 26.76 -4.26
C GLY A 515 11.01 26.73 -5.65
N GLN A 516 12.33 26.62 -5.71
CA GLN A 516 13.08 26.61 -6.96
C GLN A 516 13.19 25.18 -7.49
N ASN A 517 12.82 25.01 -8.75
CA ASN A 517 12.75 23.72 -9.40
C ASN A 517 13.37 23.82 -10.79
N ASP A 518 14.29 22.91 -11.10
CA ASP A 518 14.87 22.70 -12.42
C ASP A 518 14.86 21.20 -12.68
N TYR A 519 14.06 20.79 -13.67
CA TYR A 519 13.84 19.38 -13.96
C TYR A 519 14.48 19.01 -15.29
N PRO A 520 15.11 17.84 -15.39
CA PRO A 520 15.52 17.33 -16.69
C PRO A 520 14.30 17.12 -17.58
N ALA A 521 14.50 17.23 -18.90
CA ALA A 521 13.47 16.81 -19.84
C ALA A 521 13.26 15.30 -19.71
N ALA A 522 12.01 14.87 -19.58
CA ALA A 522 11.68 13.45 -19.65
C ALA A 522 11.93 12.93 -21.07
N GLU A 523 12.50 11.74 -21.18
CA GLU A 523 12.69 11.13 -22.50
C GLU A 523 11.34 10.66 -23.06
N ALA A 524 11.10 10.95 -24.34
CA ALA A 524 9.89 10.51 -25.03
C ALA A 524 10.05 9.07 -25.56
N GLY A 525 8.97 8.29 -25.55
CA GLY A 525 8.95 6.93 -26.09
C GLY A 525 9.11 5.87 -25.01
N ALA A 526 10.16 5.05 -25.12
CA ALA A 526 10.47 4.01 -24.15
C ALA A 526 10.99 4.63 -22.84
N LEU A 527 10.21 4.52 -21.77
CA LEU A 527 10.56 5.06 -20.46
C LEU A 527 11.55 4.10 -19.78
N ALA A 528 12.83 4.23 -20.11
CA ALA A 528 13.91 3.47 -19.51
C ALA A 528 14.37 4.12 -18.19
N ALA A 529 14.55 3.29 -17.17
CA ALA A 529 15.23 3.70 -15.95
C ALA A 529 16.70 4.02 -16.23
N ASP A 530 17.25 5.02 -15.53
CA ASP A 530 18.65 5.43 -15.67
C ASP A 530 19.67 4.35 -15.26
N THR A 531 19.21 3.28 -14.61
CA THR A 531 19.98 2.08 -14.28
C THR A 531 20.14 1.12 -15.46
N GLY A 532 19.27 1.25 -16.47
CA GLY A 532 19.12 0.31 -17.59
C GLY A 532 18.42 -1.01 -17.24
N GLU A 533 17.97 -1.18 -15.99
CA GLU A 533 17.39 -2.46 -15.52
C GLU A 533 15.86 -2.52 -15.69
N LEU A 534 15.20 -1.37 -15.91
CA LEU A 534 13.77 -1.27 -16.13
C LEU A 534 13.47 -0.51 -17.42
N CYS A 535 12.45 -0.92 -18.15
CA CYS A 535 11.91 -0.17 -19.27
C CYS A 535 10.41 -0.36 -19.36
N TRP A 536 9.67 0.73 -19.56
CA TRP A 536 8.23 0.74 -19.83
C TRP A 536 7.98 1.31 -21.22
N GLN A 537 7.48 0.48 -22.12
CA GLN A 537 7.21 0.84 -23.51
C GLN A 537 5.73 0.76 -23.76
N VAL A 538 5.17 1.76 -24.45
CA VAL A 538 3.76 1.76 -24.87
C VAL A 538 3.71 1.99 -26.37
N SER A 539 3.08 1.07 -27.08
CA SER A 539 2.80 1.20 -28.51
C SER A 539 1.28 1.25 -28.73
N PRO A 540 0.76 2.19 -29.55
CA PRO A 540 -0.65 2.20 -29.92
C PRO A 540 -1.14 0.90 -30.55
N GLU A 541 -0.28 0.19 -31.28
CA GLU A 541 -0.64 -1.03 -32.01
C GLU A 541 -0.50 -2.30 -31.17
N HIS A 542 0.36 -2.27 -30.14
CA HIS A 542 0.82 -3.47 -29.45
C HIS A 542 0.59 -3.43 -27.94
N GLY A 543 0.09 -2.32 -27.40
CA GLY A 543 -0.10 -2.11 -25.97
C GLY A 543 1.22 -1.85 -25.23
N GLY A 544 1.11 -1.83 -23.91
CA GLY A 544 2.19 -1.60 -22.98
C GLY A 544 2.96 -2.87 -22.61
N ILE A 545 4.28 -2.73 -22.47
CA ILE A 545 5.18 -3.77 -21.99
C ILE A 545 6.16 -3.16 -20.98
N ILE A 546 6.33 -3.82 -19.85
CA ILE A 546 7.38 -3.54 -18.87
C ILE A 546 8.38 -4.69 -18.87
N THR A 547 9.67 -4.35 -18.88
CA THR A 547 10.76 -5.31 -18.72
C THR A 547 11.57 -5.01 -17.47
N VAL A 548 11.95 -6.06 -16.76
CA VAL A 548 12.91 -6.03 -15.65
C VAL A 548 14.08 -6.94 -16.02
N ASP A 549 15.30 -6.40 -16.13
CA ASP A 549 16.51 -7.16 -16.48
C ASP A 549 17.62 -6.94 -15.44
N THR A 550 17.59 -7.73 -14.37
CA THR A 550 18.62 -7.73 -13.32
C THR A 550 19.38 -9.06 -13.30
N ALA A 551 20.44 -9.13 -12.49
CA ALA A 551 21.23 -10.36 -12.34
C ALA A 551 20.46 -11.49 -11.63
N ARG A 552 19.55 -11.17 -10.70
CA ARG A 552 18.87 -12.14 -9.82
C ARG A 552 17.37 -12.30 -10.09
N SER A 553 16.75 -11.30 -10.71
CA SER A 553 15.33 -11.30 -11.10
C SER A 553 15.12 -10.69 -12.48
N GLN A 554 14.27 -11.31 -13.28
CA GLN A 554 13.84 -10.82 -14.60
C GLN A 554 12.33 -10.90 -14.75
N ALA A 555 11.73 -9.96 -15.48
CA ALA A 555 10.29 -9.98 -15.71
C ALA A 555 9.87 -9.39 -17.06
N LEU A 556 8.83 -9.97 -17.64
CA LEU A 556 8.12 -9.51 -18.83
C LEU A 556 6.65 -9.31 -18.46
N ILE A 557 6.14 -8.09 -18.52
CA ILE A 557 4.80 -7.75 -18.01
C ILE A 557 4.05 -6.96 -19.07
N GLY A 558 2.84 -7.40 -19.44
CA GLY A 558 1.97 -6.65 -20.36
C GLY A 558 1.62 -7.44 -21.63
N PHE A 559 1.50 -6.73 -22.75
CA PHE A 559 1.03 -7.27 -24.03
C PHE A 559 2.14 -7.99 -24.84
N LEU A 560 2.53 -9.18 -24.40
CA LEU A 560 3.71 -9.91 -24.92
C LEU A 560 3.51 -10.61 -26.27
N ALA A 561 2.28 -10.72 -26.79
CA ALA A 561 2.04 -11.34 -28.09
C ALA A 561 2.65 -10.54 -29.26
N ALA A 562 2.72 -9.22 -29.11
CA ALA A 562 2.98 -8.28 -30.20
C ALA A 562 4.40 -7.71 -30.23
N GLY A 563 5.14 -7.82 -29.13
CA GLY A 563 6.57 -7.52 -29.03
C GLY A 563 7.18 -8.55 -28.10
N ARG A 564 8.14 -9.33 -28.59
CA ARG A 564 8.77 -10.42 -27.83
C ARG A 564 10.16 -9.96 -27.35
N PRO A 565 10.26 -9.04 -26.38
CA PRO A 565 11.55 -8.66 -25.85
C PRO A 565 12.21 -9.90 -25.24
N ALA A 566 13.47 -10.10 -25.59
CA ALA A 566 14.31 -11.07 -24.92
C ALA A 566 15.13 -10.31 -23.88
N LEU A 567 15.09 -10.80 -22.64
CA LEU A 567 15.97 -10.37 -21.58
C LEU A 567 17.23 -11.22 -21.59
N ARG A 568 18.22 -10.87 -20.75
CA ARG A 568 19.48 -11.63 -20.67
C ARG A 568 19.30 -13.14 -20.48
N HIS A 569 18.40 -13.56 -19.60
CA HIS A 569 18.15 -14.97 -19.29
C HIS A 569 16.76 -15.43 -19.69
N LEU A 570 15.78 -14.54 -19.82
CA LEU A 570 14.39 -14.90 -20.04
C LEU A 570 13.90 -14.43 -21.42
N SER A 571 13.35 -15.36 -22.20
CA SER A 571 12.52 -15.05 -23.36
C SER A 571 11.31 -15.97 -23.42
N ALA A 572 10.22 -15.46 -23.99
CA ALA A 572 8.94 -16.17 -24.01
C ALA A 572 8.30 -16.10 -25.41
N TYR A 573 7.70 -17.21 -25.81
CA TYR A 573 6.89 -17.33 -27.02
C TYR A 573 5.52 -17.87 -26.61
N LEU A 574 4.53 -16.99 -26.52
CA LEU A 574 3.26 -17.28 -25.84
C LEU A 574 2.09 -17.18 -26.81
N GLU A 575 1.04 -17.92 -26.47
CA GLU A 575 -0.28 -17.84 -27.12
C GLU A 575 -1.13 -16.70 -26.52
N ASN A 576 -0.90 -16.36 -25.25
CA ASN A 576 -1.65 -15.33 -24.55
C ASN A 576 -1.30 -13.93 -25.07
N THR A 577 -2.33 -13.09 -25.20
CA THR A 577 -2.16 -11.68 -25.58
C THR A 577 -1.43 -10.89 -24.48
N PHE A 578 -1.79 -11.14 -23.23
CA PHE A 578 -1.26 -10.44 -22.05
C PHE A 578 -0.88 -11.44 -20.97
N CYS A 579 0.25 -11.19 -20.31
CA CYS A 579 0.63 -11.90 -19.10
C CYS A 579 1.75 -11.15 -18.36
N ALA A 580 1.99 -11.58 -17.13
CA ALA A 580 3.15 -11.20 -16.33
C ALA A 580 3.98 -12.45 -16.03
N ILE A 581 5.22 -12.47 -16.52
CA ILE A 581 6.19 -13.53 -16.29
C ILE A 581 7.29 -12.95 -15.40
N THR A 582 7.60 -13.63 -14.30
CA THR A 582 8.79 -13.33 -13.49
C THR A 582 9.66 -14.56 -13.35
N LEU A 583 10.97 -14.38 -13.40
CA LEU A 583 11.99 -15.39 -13.17
C LEU A 583 12.94 -14.86 -12.11
N ALA A 584 13.03 -15.54 -10.95
CA ALA A 584 13.89 -15.13 -9.86
C ALA A 584 14.73 -16.28 -9.33
N ALA A 585 15.99 -16.02 -9.01
CA ALA A 585 16.83 -16.95 -8.25
C ALA A 585 16.27 -17.10 -6.83
N LEU A 586 16.19 -18.35 -6.33
CA LEU A 586 15.75 -18.64 -4.96
C LEU A 586 16.87 -18.54 -3.92
N ASP A 587 18.11 -18.34 -4.37
CA ASP A 587 19.30 -18.09 -3.55
C ASP A 587 19.89 -16.71 -3.89
N ASP A 588 20.95 -16.29 -3.20
CA ASP A 588 21.61 -15.00 -3.43
C ASP A 588 22.49 -14.96 -4.69
N LEU A 589 22.52 -16.02 -5.51
CA LEU A 589 23.31 -16.08 -6.72
C LEU A 589 22.56 -15.46 -7.92
N PRO A 590 23.28 -14.94 -8.92
CA PRO A 590 22.67 -14.55 -10.20
C PRO A 590 21.92 -15.73 -10.85
N ILE A 591 20.88 -15.46 -11.64
CA ILE A 591 20.10 -16.46 -12.39
C ILE A 591 21.01 -17.41 -13.17
N ALA A 592 22.07 -16.89 -13.79
CA ALA A 592 23.06 -17.67 -14.52
C ALA A 592 23.65 -18.83 -13.69
N ARG A 593 23.81 -18.66 -12.37
CA ARG A 593 24.53 -19.57 -11.47
C ARG A 593 23.67 -20.21 -10.38
N SER A 594 22.47 -19.69 -10.15
CA SER A 594 21.53 -20.24 -9.16
C SER A 594 21.10 -21.65 -9.53
N ALA A 595 21.02 -22.54 -8.54
CA ALA A 595 20.62 -23.94 -8.74
C ALA A 595 19.09 -24.10 -8.76
N ARG A 596 18.36 -23.15 -8.17
CA ARG A 596 16.91 -23.19 -8.04
C ARG A 596 16.32 -21.84 -8.39
N LEU A 597 15.36 -21.83 -9.32
CA LEU A 597 14.67 -20.61 -9.75
C LEU A 597 13.17 -20.77 -9.53
N LEU A 598 12.51 -19.66 -9.21
CA LEU A 598 11.06 -19.52 -9.25
C LEU A 598 10.68 -18.86 -10.59
N LEU A 599 9.77 -19.49 -11.32
CA LEU A 599 9.10 -18.89 -12.47
C LEU A 599 7.62 -18.70 -12.14
N THR A 600 7.13 -17.47 -12.12
CA THR A 600 5.68 -17.19 -12.08
C THR A 600 5.20 -16.80 -13.46
N VAL A 601 4.05 -17.32 -13.89
CA VAL A 601 3.38 -16.98 -15.14
C VAL A 601 1.91 -16.70 -14.87
N ALA A 602 1.54 -15.43 -14.87
CA ALA A 602 0.20 -15.00 -14.50
C ALA A 602 -0.50 -14.29 -15.66
N ALA A 603 -1.79 -14.55 -15.82
CA ALA A 603 -2.67 -13.83 -16.74
C ALA A 603 -3.98 -13.54 -15.99
N LYS A 604 -5.12 -13.60 -16.67
CA LYS A 604 -6.43 -13.35 -16.06
C LYS A 604 -6.79 -14.40 -15.00
N VAL A 605 -7.49 -13.96 -13.95
CA VAL A 605 -8.21 -14.80 -12.99
C VAL A 605 -9.67 -14.38 -12.92
N GLU A 606 -10.59 -15.34 -12.84
CA GLU A 606 -12.03 -15.14 -12.68
C GLU A 606 -12.59 -16.23 -11.76
N ASN A 607 -13.68 -15.98 -11.06
CA ASN A 607 -14.42 -17.06 -10.38
C ASN A 607 -15.24 -17.88 -11.39
N THR A 608 -15.56 -19.13 -11.06
CA THR A 608 -16.41 -19.96 -11.92
C THR A 608 -17.79 -19.31 -12.08
N GLY A 609 -18.23 -19.09 -13.31
CA GLY A 609 -19.55 -18.51 -13.60
C GLY A 609 -19.64 -16.99 -13.41
N GLN A 610 -18.52 -16.29 -13.21
CA GLN A 610 -18.49 -14.83 -13.08
C GLN A 610 -19.11 -14.13 -14.29
N GLN A 611 -19.90 -13.08 -14.04
CA GLN A 611 -20.58 -12.31 -15.08
C GLN A 611 -20.22 -10.83 -15.01
N TRP A 612 -20.18 -10.22 -16.19
CA TRP A 612 -19.85 -8.83 -16.41
C TRP A 612 -21.02 -8.10 -17.06
N ASN A 613 -21.10 -6.79 -16.85
CA ASN A 613 -21.92 -5.93 -17.68
C ASN A 613 -21.40 -5.92 -19.15
N GLU A 614 -22.23 -5.41 -20.07
CA GLU A 614 -21.99 -5.50 -21.52
C GLU A 614 -20.65 -4.88 -21.97
N ASP A 615 -20.24 -3.79 -21.34
CA ASP A 615 -18.98 -3.08 -21.61
C ASP A 615 -17.79 -3.61 -20.77
N ARG A 616 -17.98 -4.66 -19.97
CA ARG A 616 -16.98 -5.29 -19.09
C ARG A 616 -16.27 -4.33 -18.13
N THR A 617 -16.94 -3.29 -17.68
CA THR A 617 -16.40 -2.33 -16.70
C THR A 617 -16.72 -2.72 -15.25
N LYS A 618 -17.68 -3.62 -15.03
CA LYS A 618 -18.09 -4.05 -13.68
C LYS A 618 -18.62 -5.48 -13.70
N ALA A 619 -18.27 -6.27 -12.68
CA ALA A 619 -18.91 -7.55 -12.46
C ALA A 619 -20.34 -7.36 -11.95
N THR A 620 -21.30 -8.02 -12.61
CA THR A 620 -22.70 -8.06 -12.18
C THR A 620 -22.99 -9.25 -11.27
N ASP A 621 -22.15 -10.28 -11.36
CA ASP A 621 -22.14 -11.46 -10.50
C ASP A 621 -20.69 -11.87 -10.30
N TYR A 622 -20.24 -11.99 -9.05
CA TYR A 622 -18.89 -12.40 -8.70
C TYR A 622 -18.62 -13.89 -8.97
N GLY A 623 -19.63 -14.69 -9.30
CA GLY A 623 -19.50 -16.13 -9.53
C GLY A 623 -19.32 -16.93 -8.25
N HIS A 624 -18.80 -18.16 -8.38
CA HIS A 624 -18.60 -19.08 -7.27
C HIS A 624 -17.27 -19.83 -7.37
N ALA A 625 -16.90 -20.54 -6.29
CA ALA A 625 -15.71 -21.39 -6.26
C ALA A 625 -15.78 -22.56 -7.26
N PRO A 626 -14.63 -23.07 -7.74
CA PRO A 626 -13.29 -22.52 -7.52
C PRO A 626 -13.01 -21.30 -8.40
N ALA A 627 -12.03 -20.49 -7.99
CA ALA A 627 -11.35 -19.56 -8.87
C ALA A 627 -10.73 -20.31 -10.06
N GLN A 628 -10.65 -19.62 -11.19
CA GLN A 628 -10.12 -20.13 -12.44
C GLN A 628 -9.05 -19.18 -12.97
N ILE A 629 -7.95 -19.74 -13.42
CA ILE A 629 -6.88 -19.01 -14.09
C ILE A 629 -6.98 -19.16 -15.60
N GLU A 630 -6.58 -18.14 -16.34
CA GLU A 630 -6.21 -18.28 -17.74
C GLU A 630 -4.83 -18.94 -17.81
N PRO A 631 -4.71 -20.16 -18.36
CA PRO A 631 -3.40 -20.81 -18.47
C PRO A 631 -2.48 -20.01 -19.38
N VAL A 632 -1.27 -19.69 -18.91
CA VAL A 632 -0.23 -19.13 -19.76
C VAL A 632 0.38 -20.27 -20.58
N ARG A 633 0.17 -20.24 -21.90
CA ARG A 633 0.56 -21.31 -22.84
C ARG A 633 1.64 -20.83 -23.79
N GLY A 634 2.60 -21.71 -24.04
CA GLY A 634 3.68 -21.47 -24.98
C GLY A 634 4.99 -22.04 -24.50
N SER A 635 6.10 -21.44 -24.92
CA SER A 635 7.44 -21.88 -24.53
C SER A 635 8.27 -20.76 -23.93
N ILE A 636 9.02 -21.10 -22.89
CA ILE A 636 10.03 -20.25 -22.26
C ILE A 636 11.41 -20.75 -22.67
N THR A 637 12.34 -19.84 -22.89
CA THR A 637 13.76 -20.16 -23.09
C THR A 637 14.60 -19.45 -22.05
N LEU A 638 15.38 -20.25 -21.30
CA LEU A 638 16.39 -19.78 -20.37
C LEU A 638 17.75 -19.67 -21.08
N GLY A 639 18.14 -18.45 -21.38
CA GLY A 639 19.43 -18.11 -21.98
C GLY A 639 20.54 -17.92 -20.94
N GLN A 640 21.79 -18.12 -21.37
CA GLN A 640 22.98 -17.75 -20.59
C GLN A 640 23.00 -18.36 -19.16
N ILE A 641 22.63 -19.63 -19.03
CA ILE A 641 22.73 -20.37 -17.76
C ILE A 641 24.08 -21.11 -17.71
N ASP A 642 24.97 -20.66 -16.83
CA ASP A 642 26.36 -21.09 -16.75
C ASP A 642 26.46 -22.59 -16.44
N LEU A 643 27.21 -23.32 -17.28
CA LEU A 643 27.59 -24.73 -17.09
C LEU A 643 26.43 -25.70 -16.80
N ALA A 644 25.19 -25.33 -17.16
CA ALA A 644 24.03 -26.19 -17.04
C ALA A 644 24.19 -27.43 -17.93
N GLN A 645 23.98 -28.60 -17.33
CA GLN A 645 23.93 -29.90 -17.99
C GLN A 645 22.49 -30.41 -18.11
N GLU A 646 21.66 -30.03 -17.15
CA GLU A 646 20.26 -30.40 -17.09
C GLU A 646 19.47 -29.23 -16.50
N VAL A 647 18.31 -28.94 -17.10
CA VAL A 647 17.33 -28.01 -16.53
C VAL A 647 16.00 -28.73 -16.45
N GLN A 648 15.49 -28.91 -15.24
CA GLN A 648 14.20 -29.52 -14.96
C GLN A 648 13.21 -28.44 -14.55
N ILE A 649 11.96 -28.59 -14.99
CA ILE A 649 10.87 -27.71 -14.60
C ILE A 649 9.70 -28.51 -14.02
N THR A 650 9.25 -28.10 -12.84
CA THR A 650 8.17 -28.74 -12.10
C THR A 650 7.02 -27.74 -11.95
N PRO A 651 5.82 -28.01 -12.53
CA PRO A 651 4.63 -27.22 -12.22
C PRO A 651 4.25 -27.41 -10.76
N LEU A 652 3.80 -26.34 -10.10
CA LEU A 652 3.41 -26.40 -8.69
C LEU A 652 1.89 -26.25 -8.51
N ASP A 653 1.33 -26.88 -7.49
CA ASP A 653 -0.07 -26.71 -7.07
C ASP A 653 -0.23 -25.48 -6.16
N GLY A 654 -1.42 -25.24 -5.62
CA GLY A 654 -1.68 -24.10 -4.75
C GLY A 654 -1.07 -24.17 -3.35
N ALA A 655 -0.48 -25.32 -2.97
CA ALA A 655 0.31 -25.49 -1.76
C ALA A 655 1.82 -25.33 -2.04
N GLY A 656 2.21 -25.15 -3.31
CA GLY A 656 3.60 -25.08 -3.74
C GLY A 656 4.27 -26.46 -3.86
N LEU A 657 3.48 -27.54 -3.96
CA LEU A 657 3.96 -28.91 -4.15
C LEU A 657 3.92 -29.30 -5.64
N PRO A 658 4.67 -30.33 -6.08
CA PRO A 658 4.66 -30.76 -7.47
C PRO A 658 3.27 -31.17 -7.99
N LEU A 659 2.77 -30.44 -8.99
CA LEU A 659 1.55 -30.75 -9.73
C LEU A 659 1.87 -31.67 -10.92
N GLY A 660 2.36 -32.87 -10.63
CA GLY A 660 2.80 -33.84 -11.64
C GLY A 660 4.32 -33.90 -11.81
N PRO A 661 4.82 -34.69 -12.79
CA PRO A 661 6.25 -34.94 -12.94
C PRO A 661 7.00 -33.71 -13.46
N ALA A 662 8.26 -33.57 -13.05
CA ALA A 662 9.19 -32.62 -13.64
C ALA A 662 9.39 -32.94 -15.13
N SER A 663 9.43 -31.89 -15.95
CA SER A 663 9.73 -31.98 -17.38
C SER A 663 11.15 -31.52 -17.65
N GLN A 664 11.84 -32.23 -18.54
CA GLN A 664 13.19 -31.87 -18.97
C GLN A 664 13.15 -30.76 -20.01
N ALA A 665 13.88 -29.67 -19.77
CA ALA A 665 14.08 -28.64 -20.79
C ALA A 665 14.99 -29.15 -21.91
N GLN A 666 14.64 -28.81 -23.15
CA GLN A 666 15.41 -29.13 -24.33
C GLN A 666 16.55 -28.12 -24.49
N ARG A 667 17.78 -28.61 -24.65
CA ARG A 667 18.92 -27.77 -25.03
C ARG A 667 18.78 -27.32 -26.48
N THR A 668 18.87 -26.01 -26.70
CA THR A 668 18.82 -25.36 -28.02
C THR A 668 20.03 -24.44 -28.22
N ALA A 669 20.19 -23.87 -29.42
CA ALA A 669 21.23 -22.86 -29.68
C ALA A 669 21.05 -21.57 -28.85
N GLN A 670 19.82 -21.28 -28.41
CA GLN A 670 19.47 -20.06 -27.66
C GLN A 670 19.46 -20.27 -26.14
N GLY A 671 19.63 -21.52 -25.67
CA GLY A 671 19.55 -21.88 -24.26
C GLY A 671 18.64 -23.08 -24.01
N TRP A 672 18.05 -23.16 -22.82
CA TRP A 672 17.19 -24.25 -22.38
C TRP A 672 15.73 -23.90 -22.59
N ARG A 673 15.04 -24.63 -23.47
CA ARG A 673 13.65 -24.37 -23.83
C ARG A 673 12.72 -25.41 -23.22
N PHE A 674 11.60 -24.96 -22.66
CA PHE A 674 10.53 -25.83 -22.19
C PHE A 674 9.15 -25.21 -22.49
N THR A 675 8.13 -26.06 -22.45
CA THR A 675 6.72 -25.67 -22.68
C THR A 675 6.00 -25.51 -21.34
N ILE A 676 5.09 -24.55 -21.26
CA ILE A 676 4.25 -24.28 -20.10
C ILE A 676 2.75 -24.32 -20.46
N GLY A 677 1.89 -24.41 -19.44
CA GLY A 677 0.43 -24.32 -19.58
C GLY A 677 -0.30 -25.66 -19.59
N SER A 678 0.39 -26.79 -19.39
CA SER A 678 -0.22 -28.09 -19.15
C SER A 678 0.63 -28.94 -18.19
N PRO A 679 0.19 -29.17 -16.94
CA PRO A 679 -1.05 -28.66 -16.34
C PRO A 679 -1.05 -27.13 -16.22
N ALA A 680 -2.24 -26.54 -16.07
CA ALA A 680 -2.34 -25.10 -15.82
C ALA A 680 -1.88 -24.79 -14.38
N THR A 681 -0.91 -23.89 -14.26
CA THR A 681 -0.41 -23.40 -12.97
C THR A 681 0.18 -22.00 -13.15
N PRO A 682 0.05 -21.12 -12.13
CA PRO A 682 0.65 -19.80 -12.13
C PRO A 682 2.15 -19.80 -11.78
N TRP A 683 2.72 -20.93 -11.37
CA TRP A 683 4.11 -20.98 -10.89
C TRP A 683 4.78 -22.35 -11.02
N TYR A 684 6.10 -22.30 -11.19
CA TYR A 684 6.95 -23.46 -11.43
C TYR A 684 8.25 -23.33 -10.62
N GLU A 685 8.74 -24.46 -10.16
CA GLU A 685 10.13 -24.59 -9.72
C GLU A 685 11.00 -25.00 -10.92
N ILE A 686 12.16 -24.38 -11.07
CA ILE A 686 13.18 -24.78 -12.03
C ILE A 686 14.44 -25.19 -11.28
N ILE A 687 14.94 -26.40 -11.55
CA ILE A 687 16.18 -26.93 -10.99
C ILE A 687 17.23 -27.01 -12.10
N VAL A 688 18.42 -26.48 -11.83
CA VAL A 688 19.55 -26.47 -12.76
C VAL A 688 20.70 -27.32 -12.21
N SER A 689 20.95 -28.46 -12.85
CA SER A 689 22.10 -29.31 -12.55
C SER A 689 23.31 -28.87 -13.37
N ARG A 690 24.47 -28.74 -12.72
CA ARG A 690 25.70 -28.26 -13.33
C ARG A 690 26.82 -29.29 -13.20
N THR A 691 27.79 -29.20 -14.10
CA THR A 691 29.07 -29.91 -13.92
C THR A 691 29.79 -29.29 -12.73
N VAL A 692 30.15 -30.09 -11.72
CA VAL A 692 31.06 -29.62 -10.66
C VAL A 692 32.42 -29.37 -11.32
N ALA A 693 32.94 -28.16 -11.18
CA ALA A 693 34.27 -27.80 -11.64
C ALA A 693 35.36 -28.42 -10.75
#